data_AF-C0NYW8-F1
#
_entry.id   AF-C0NYW8-F1
#
_cell.length_a   1.000
_cell.length_b   1.000
_cell.length_c   1.000
_cell.angle_alpha   90.00
_cell.angle_beta   90.00
_cell.angle_gamma   90.00
#
_symmetry.space_group_name_H-M   'P 1'
#
loop_
_entity.id
_entity.type
_entity.pdbx_description
1 polymer ?
#
loop_
_entity_poly.entity_id
_entity_poly.type
_entity_poly.pdbx_seq_one_letter_code
_entity_poly.pdbx_strand_id
1 'polypeptide(L)'
;MGIRYLTQYTLPHGQAVWLQSTAESHGQGAKTVSSVVIDGPALVFHIYNRLLSWSDERCNIVDAQPSADEVSIAVMQFLLCLVALGVRIEMIYFDGALPPSKRRVRLERMEGSRQSRQQICRDTVEGFKVSSIRKEPMEIHPRKIFGRCPLHWRFKPMPETAFVVPTVIEDLKYRWSPEEVVRCTAGAPELQNVIAACGDYGIGGGAGPSIFAGRTQVVPGEADPYCAIAARETGCAVLTGDSDLLVHDLGAEGSVIFIDSIETGDPLPNYKLAGAGLPGIASIFSIRAMQVRPATVAKKLGVPSFQRLAYELNRDSHASFPTIIQRAKGSVGIVEKSANYIAFMKEYDLDGHAAADSCAWISNPLTAIADPRLSELYAQYELPAFAVPGEAANFYLHDLIERHDRRTVWTQGSEFRLIAYSLLNQRYAAGGAQGPRKGAVIEHMRKGQRIAPVPLTLLERREVEERLEAFLQQVNLFVSAVYNDDGGGGGDDDDDGNGVCGGSARDPTALWRAFALYDILARMAPDERPSVGHLRRFLERGYCGEKLEWDDIHLHAQRKAVLYSLRMLKDVLAASGEAPEPMLGGGLTALISEATGLLRDLPRLRDCPQRTCGIGGDEGGEGPRRVVEGLVLLLKEEGEGEGGPELGGSLAEGPDLLGASSRNQGDRGQLNNASTAGAGEGWIGASKLPSSREGKQKKRRASKGAVPEKAPTTAKRATNIYDILRQVD
;
A
#
# COMPACT_ATOMS: atom_id res chain seq x y z
N MET A 1 -19.56 0.26 8.76
CA MET A 1 -19.33 1.70 8.98
C MET A 1 -19.79 2.42 7.72
N GLY A 2 -20.32 3.62 7.87
CA GLY A 2 -21.35 4.16 6.99
C GLY A 2 -22.66 4.27 7.75
N ILE A 3 -23.45 5.31 7.50
CA ILE A 3 -24.78 5.46 8.08
C ILE A 3 -25.66 4.32 7.55
N ARG A 4 -26.03 3.40 8.45
CA ARG A 4 -26.72 2.16 8.09
C ARG A 4 -28.02 2.47 7.33
N TYR A 5 -28.23 1.75 6.22
CA TYR A 5 -29.37 1.89 5.32
C TYR A 5 -29.46 3.21 4.52
N LEU A 6 -28.49 4.13 4.66
CA LEU A 6 -28.53 5.41 3.94
C LEU A 6 -28.59 5.18 2.43
N THR A 7 -27.68 4.38 1.85
CA THR A 7 -27.68 4.02 0.43
C THR A 7 -29.02 3.43 -0.02
N GLN A 8 -29.58 2.49 0.77
CA GLN A 8 -30.84 1.82 0.46
C GLN A 8 -32.01 2.81 0.36
N TYR A 9 -32.02 3.82 1.22
CA TYR A 9 -33.08 4.83 1.24
C TYR A 9 -32.85 5.98 0.26
N THR A 10 -31.62 6.23 -0.19
CA THR A 10 -31.30 7.35 -1.10
C THR A 10 -31.35 6.96 -2.56
N LEU A 11 -30.92 5.75 -2.92
CA LEU A 11 -30.89 5.25 -4.31
C LEU A 11 -32.24 5.37 -5.03
N PRO A 12 -33.40 5.04 -4.42
CA PRO A 12 -34.71 5.20 -5.09
C PRO A 12 -35.05 6.64 -5.47
N HIS A 13 -34.40 7.62 -4.85
CA HIS A 13 -34.60 9.04 -5.14
C HIS A 13 -33.57 9.62 -6.12
N GLY A 14 -32.56 8.81 -6.50
CA GLY A 14 -31.57 9.14 -7.51
C GLY A 14 -32.18 9.35 -8.89
N GLN A 15 -31.37 9.93 -9.78
CA GLN A 15 -31.71 10.15 -11.18
C GLN A 15 -30.66 9.48 -12.06
N ALA A 16 -31.14 8.73 -13.05
CA ALA A 16 -30.27 8.19 -14.08
C ALA A 16 -29.67 9.32 -14.94
N VAL A 17 -28.36 9.27 -15.13
CA VAL A 17 -27.59 10.23 -15.93
C VAL A 17 -26.61 9.51 -16.85
N TRP A 18 -26.19 10.20 -17.89
CA TRP A 18 -25.13 9.77 -18.81
C TRP A 18 -23.84 10.52 -18.52
N LEU A 19 -22.72 9.81 -18.39
CA LEU A 19 -21.40 10.41 -18.23
C LEU A 19 -20.86 10.82 -19.61
N GLN A 20 -21.12 12.07 -20.00
CA GLN A 20 -20.69 12.64 -21.27
C GLN A 20 -20.78 14.17 -21.30
N SER A 21 -20.06 14.81 -22.22
CA SER A 21 -20.13 16.27 -22.41
C SER A 21 -21.41 16.74 -23.12
N THR A 22 -21.80 16.08 -24.21
CA THR A 22 -22.87 16.57 -25.10
C THR A 22 -24.24 15.96 -24.76
N ALA A 23 -25.24 16.80 -24.51
CA ALA A 23 -26.62 16.38 -24.25
C ALA A 23 -27.36 15.87 -25.49
N GLU A 24 -26.89 16.22 -26.69
CA GLU A 24 -27.58 16.00 -27.97
C GLU A 24 -27.87 14.53 -28.28
N SER A 25 -27.14 13.61 -27.66
CA SER A 25 -27.07 12.23 -28.13
C SER A 25 -28.11 11.27 -27.54
N HIS A 26 -28.85 11.61 -26.47
CA HIS A 26 -29.82 10.67 -25.85
C HIS A 26 -31.27 11.19 -25.81
N GLY A 27 -31.59 12.21 -26.61
CA GLY A 27 -32.93 12.80 -26.72
C GLY A 27 -33.18 13.96 -25.74
N GLN A 28 -34.27 14.72 -25.97
CA GLN A 28 -34.58 16.04 -25.36
C GLN A 28 -34.81 16.08 -23.83
N GLY A 29 -34.44 15.04 -23.08
CA GLY A 29 -34.56 15.04 -21.61
C GLY A 29 -33.46 14.26 -20.89
N ALA A 30 -32.47 13.72 -21.63
CA ALA A 30 -31.38 12.98 -21.03
C ALA A 30 -30.45 13.93 -20.27
N LYS A 31 -30.31 13.72 -18.95
CA LYS A 31 -29.36 14.48 -18.15
C LYS A 31 -27.97 13.90 -18.31
N THR A 32 -27.00 14.79 -18.50
CA THR A 32 -25.59 14.44 -18.63
C THR A 32 -24.78 14.98 -17.46
N VAL A 33 -23.65 14.33 -17.20
CA VAL A 33 -22.62 14.80 -16.27
C VAL A 33 -21.32 14.86 -17.04
N SER A 34 -20.75 16.05 -17.14
CA SER A 34 -19.57 16.36 -17.94
C SER A 34 -18.32 16.66 -17.10
N SER A 35 -18.44 16.69 -15.77
CA SER A 35 -17.34 17.01 -14.86
C SER A 35 -17.50 16.21 -13.57
N VAL A 36 -16.39 15.63 -13.11
CA VAL A 36 -16.35 14.75 -11.94
C VAL A 36 -15.10 14.95 -11.09
N VAL A 37 -15.25 14.76 -9.78
CA VAL A 37 -14.13 14.52 -8.85
C VAL A 37 -14.21 13.08 -8.37
N ILE A 38 -13.06 12.42 -8.18
CA ILE A 38 -13.01 10.98 -7.91
C ILE A 38 -12.44 10.73 -6.51
N ASP A 39 -13.18 9.96 -5.73
CA ASP A 39 -12.67 9.26 -4.55
C ASP A 39 -11.79 8.08 -5.02
N GLY A 40 -10.48 8.27 -4.90
CA GLY A 40 -9.45 7.37 -5.40
C GLY A 40 -9.55 5.96 -4.79
N PRO A 41 -9.52 5.79 -3.45
CA PRO A 41 -9.68 4.50 -2.80
C PRO A 41 -10.94 3.76 -3.25
N ALA A 42 -12.10 4.43 -3.30
CA ALA A 42 -13.33 3.78 -3.75
C ALA A 42 -13.25 3.32 -5.20
N LEU A 43 -12.67 4.12 -6.10
CA LEU A 43 -12.45 3.72 -7.49
C LEU A 43 -11.52 2.49 -7.57
N VAL A 44 -10.40 2.52 -6.85
CA VAL A 44 -9.42 1.43 -6.88
C VAL A 44 -10.04 0.12 -6.39
N PHE A 45 -10.77 0.14 -5.27
CA PHE A 45 -11.42 -1.07 -4.75
C PHE A 45 -12.60 -1.52 -5.61
N HIS A 46 -13.33 -0.60 -6.24
CA HIS A 46 -14.34 -0.97 -7.23
C HIS A 46 -13.71 -1.74 -8.40
N ILE A 47 -12.63 -1.21 -8.98
CA ILE A 47 -11.90 -1.84 -10.09
C ILE A 47 -11.29 -3.17 -9.65
N TYR A 48 -10.69 -3.24 -8.46
CA TYR A 48 -10.16 -4.49 -7.91
C TYR A 48 -11.25 -5.58 -7.86
N ASN A 49 -12.41 -5.27 -7.27
CA ASN A 49 -13.52 -6.23 -7.16
C ASN A 49 -14.11 -6.57 -8.53
N ARG A 50 -14.12 -5.62 -9.46
CA ARG A 50 -14.52 -5.84 -10.85
C ARG A 50 -13.59 -6.84 -11.54
N LEU A 51 -12.29 -6.66 -11.45
CA LEU A 51 -11.32 -7.58 -12.03
C LEU A 51 -11.40 -8.96 -11.36
N LEU A 52 -11.51 -9.02 -10.04
CA LEU A 52 -11.67 -10.28 -9.31
C LEU A 52 -12.93 -11.07 -9.76
N SER A 53 -14.00 -10.38 -10.18
CA SER A 53 -15.19 -11.02 -10.74
C SER A 53 -14.99 -11.67 -12.11
N TRP A 54 -13.86 -11.39 -12.80
CA TRP A 54 -13.52 -12.00 -14.08
C TRP A 54 -12.56 -13.18 -13.94
N SER A 55 -12.06 -13.42 -12.73
CA SER A 55 -11.08 -14.46 -12.46
C SER A 55 -11.66 -15.85 -12.72
N ASP A 56 -10.88 -16.70 -13.41
CA ASP A 56 -11.26 -18.09 -13.70
C ASP A 56 -11.50 -18.87 -12.40
N GLU A 57 -12.65 -19.54 -12.30
CA GLU A 57 -13.05 -20.33 -11.14
C GLU A 57 -12.07 -21.49 -10.83
N ARG A 58 -11.32 -21.93 -11.83
CA ARG A 58 -10.27 -22.96 -11.71
C ARG A 58 -9.01 -22.43 -11.03
N CYS A 59 -8.78 -21.11 -11.04
CA CYS A 59 -7.66 -20.52 -10.35
C CYS A 59 -7.76 -20.74 -8.84
N ASN A 60 -6.61 -20.91 -8.20
CA ASN A 60 -6.56 -20.92 -6.76
C ASN A 60 -6.88 -19.55 -6.19
N ILE A 61 -7.31 -19.53 -4.94
CA ILE A 61 -7.87 -18.33 -4.32
C ILE A 61 -6.85 -17.20 -4.18
N VAL A 62 -5.55 -17.52 -4.08
CA VAL A 62 -4.49 -16.52 -3.96
C VAL A 62 -4.16 -15.92 -5.32
N ASP A 63 -3.97 -16.74 -6.36
CA ASP A 63 -3.59 -16.30 -7.71
C ASP A 63 -4.78 -15.86 -8.58
N ALA A 64 -6.01 -16.10 -8.13
CA ALA A 64 -7.21 -15.51 -8.73
C ALA A 64 -7.28 -14.00 -8.50
N GLN A 65 -6.60 -13.46 -7.49
CA GLN A 65 -6.63 -12.03 -7.21
C GLN A 65 -5.89 -11.22 -8.28
N PRO A 66 -6.45 -10.08 -8.70
CA PRO A 66 -5.74 -9.21 -9.63
C PRO A 66 -4.49 -8.64 -8.95
N SER A 67 -3.44 -8.51 -9.75
CA SER A 67 -2.20 -7.86 -9.34
C SER A 67 -2.41 -6.34 -9.24
N ALA A 68 -1.55 -5.66 -8.48
CA ALA A 68 -1.60 -4.21 -8.38
C ALA A 68 -1.37 -3.52 -9.74
N ASP A 69 -0.57 -4.15 -10.61
CA ASP A 69 -0.34 -3.70 -12.00
C ASP A 69 -1.60 -3.81 -12.86
N GLU A 70 -2.31 -4.94 -12.79
CA GLU A 70 -3.58 -5.15 -13.49
C GLU A 70 -4.65 -4.15 -13.04
N VAL A 71 -4.74 -3.89 -11.73
CA VAL A 71 -5.65 -2.86 -11.20
C VAL A 71 -5.26 -1.48 -11.73
N SER A 72 -3.97 -1.14 -11.74
CA SER A 72 -3.48 0.14 -12.26
C SER A 72 -3.83 0.33 -13.75
N ILE A 73 -3.60 -0.68 -14.58
CA ILE A 73 -3.99 -0.67 -16.00
C ILE A 73 -5.51 -0.45 -16.13
N ALA A 74 -6.32 -1.19 -15.36
CA ALA A 74 -7.77 -1.06 -15.43
C ALA A 74 -8.28 0.31 -14.93
N VAL A 75 -7.68 0.88 -13.89
CA VAL A 75 -7.97 2.25 -13.44
C VAL A 75 -7.64 3.23 -14.56
N MET A 76 -6.48 3.10 -15.21
CA MET A 76 -6.11 3.98 -16.31
C MET A 76 -7.09 3.88 -17.50
N GLN A 77 -7.48 2.65 -17.89
CA GLN A 77 -8.50 2.45 -18.93
C GLN A 77 -9.86 3.06 -18.54
N PHE A 78 -10.27 2.94 -17.27
CA PHE A 78 -11.49 3.57 -16.76
C PHE A 78 -11.44 5.09 -16.92
N LEU A 79 -10.34 5.74 -16.52
CA LEU A 79 -10.17 7.19 -16.62
C LEU A 79 -10.15 7.65 -18.09
N LEU A 80 -9.46 6.92 -18.97
CA LEU A 80 -9.45 7.21 -20.42
C LEU A 80 -10.85 7.11 -21.02
N CYS A 81 -11.68 6.17 -20.55
CA CYS A 81 -13.06 6.08 -21.01
C CYS A 81 -13.89 7.32 -20.66
N LEU A 82 -13.70 7.87 -19.47
CA LEU A 82 -14.35 9.13 -19.08
C LEU A 82 -13.90 10.28 -19.96
N VAL A 83 -12.59 10.42 -20.18
CA VAL A 83 -12.02 11.47 -21.05
C VAL A 83 -12.54 11.34 -22.48
N ALA A 84 -12.61 10.13 -23.03
CA ALA A 84 -13.11 9.88 -24.38
C ALA A 84 -14.57 10.27 -24.58
N LEU A 85 -15.38 10.24 -23.51
CA LEU A 85 -16.78 10.69 -23.50
C LEU A 85 -16.90 12.20 -23.20
N GLY A 86 -15.78 12.90 -23.08
CA GLY A 86 -15.71 14.33 -22.79
C GLY A 86 -16.00 14.67 -21.34
N VAL A 87 -15.89 13.71 -20.41
CA VAL A 87 -16.03 13.97 -18.98
C VAL A 87 -14.70 14.52 -18.45
N ARG A 88 -14.74 15.73 -17.90
CA ARG A 88 -13.60 16.36 -17.23
C ARG A 88 -13.39 15.74 -15.86
N ILE A 89 -12.17 15.30 -15.57
CA ILE A 89 -11.76 14.83 -14.24
C ILE A 89 -11.11 16.00 -13.51
N GLU A 90 -11.79 16.57 -12.51
CA GLU A 90 -11.30 17.72 -11.75
C GLU A 90 -10.06 17.36 -10.95
N MET A 91 -10.18 16.32 -10.11
CA MET A 91 -9.17 15.79 -9.20
C MET A 91 -9.50 14.33 -8.84
N ILE A 92 -8.46 13.59 -8.46
CA ILE A 92 -8.52 12.25 -7.89
C ILE A 92 -7.84 12.32 -6.52
N TYR A 93 -8.63 12.25 -5.46
CA TYR A 93 -8.15 12.36 -4.09
C TYR A 93 -7.97 10.98 -3.46
N PHE A 94 -6.84 10.79 -2.79
CA PHE A 94 -6.53 9.59 -2.03
C PHE A 94 -6.31 9.94 -0.57
N ASP A 95 -6.78 9.06 0.32
CA ASP A 95 -6.52 9.17 1.74
C ASP A 95 -5.01 9.26 1.99
N GLY A 96 -4.60 10.23 2.82
CA GLY A 96 -3.23 10.31 3.33
C GLY A 96 -3.16 10.23 4.85
N ALA A 97 -4.26 10.41 5.58
CA ALA A 97 -4.26 10.18 7.02
C ALA A 97 -5.67 9.93 7.56
N LEU A 98 -5.83 8.91 8.41
CA LEU A 98 -7.09 8.66 9.09
C LEU A 98 -7.08 9.24 10.51
N PRO A 99 -8.12 9.99 10.92
CA PRO A 99 -8.11 10.66 12.21
C PRO A 99 -8.06 9.68 13.38
N PRO A 100 -7.48 10.08 14.53
CA PRO A 100 -7.39 9.21 15.72
C PRO A 100 -8.74 8.65 16.21
N SER A 101 -9.85 9.36 16.00
CA SER A 101 -11.20 8.90 16.33
C SER A 101 -11.60 7.60 15.61
N LYS A 102 -11.05 7.35 14.42
CA LYS A 102 -11.28 6.15 13.60
C LYS A 102 -10.25 5.04 13.84
N ARG A 103 -9.30 5.23 14.77
CA ARG A 103 -8.28 4.22 15.14
C ARG A 103 -8.91 2.85 15.46
N ARG A 104 -9.99 2.83 16.26
CA ARG A 104 -10.70 1.58 16.60
C ARG A 104 -11.23 0.86 15.36
N VAL A 105 -11.85 1.61 14.45
CA VAL A 105 -12.41 1.08 13.19
C VAL A 105 -11.30 0.50 12.32
N ARG A 106 -10.14 1.17 12.24
CA ARG A 106 -8.99 0.61 11.53
C ARG A 106 -8.54 -0.73 12.11
N LEU A 107 -8.41 -0.83 13.43
CA LEU A 107 -8.01 -2.07 14.08
C LEU A 107 -9.03 -3.19 13.87
N GLU A 108 -10.33 -2.86 13.90
CA GLU A 108 -11.41 -3.80 13.56
C GLU A 108 -11.30 -4.29 12.10
N ARG A 109 -11.03 -3.40 11.14
CA ARG A 109 -10.81 -3.76 9.73
C ARG A 109 -9.60 -4.69 9.58
N MET A 110 -8.48 -4.37 10.23
CA MET A 110 -7.28 -5.20 10.22
C MET A 110 -7.53 -6.59 10.84
N GLU A 111 -8.28 -6.66 11.94
CA GLU A 111 -8.63 -7.91 12.58
C GLU A 111 -9.57 -8.75 11.71
N GLY A 112 -10.51 -8.12 11.00
CA GLY A 112 -11.36 -8.76 10.00
C GLY A 112 -10.57 -9.39 8.85
N SER A 113 -9.64 -8.64 8.24
CA SER A 113 -8.73 -9.16 7.21
C SER A 113 -7.89 -10.34 7.72
N ARG A 114 -7.35 -10.20 8.94
CA ARG A 114 -6.55 -11.26 9.58
C ARG A 114 -7.36 -12.54 9.81
N GLN A 115 -8.62 -12.44 10.23
CA GLN A 115 -9.53 -13.58 10.42
C GLN A 115 -9.83 -14.28 9.10
N SER A 116 -10.17 -13.49 8.07
CA SER A 116 -10.40 -13.98 6.71
C SER A 116 -9.18 -14.75 6.18
N ARG A 117 -7.97 -14.16 6.27
CA ARG A 117 -6.72 -14.85 5.87
C ARG A 117 -6.49 -16.13 6.66
N GLN A 118 -6.71 -16.12 7.97
CA GLN A 118 -6.53 -17.31 8.81
C GLN A 118 -7.46 -18.44 8.37
N GLN A 119 -8.72 -18.12 8.05
CA GLN A 119 -9.68 -19.10 7.55
C GLN A 119 -9.21 -19.69 6.22
N ILE A 120 -8.77 -18.84 5.28
CA ILE A 120 -8.23 -19.28 3.98
C ILE A 120 -7.04 -20.23 4.17
N CYS A 121 -6.09 -19.88 5.05
CA CYS A 121 -4.95 -20.75 5.32
C CYS A 121 -5.36 -22.12 5.85
N ARG A 122 -6.40 -22.19 6.70
CA ARG A 122 -6.92 -23.44 7.27
C ARG A 122 -7.69 -24.28 6.24
N ASP A 123 -8.40 -23.62 5.33
CA ASP A 123 -9.17 -24.30 4.30
C ASP A 123 -8.28 -24.82 3.15
N THR A 124 -7.05 -24.30 3.03
CA THR A 124 -6.12 -24.66 1.95
C THR A 124 -4.76 -25.14 2.46
N VAL A 125 -4.72 -25.82 3.62
CA VAL A 125 -3.48 -26.30 4.27
C VAL A 125 -2.63 -27.16 3.33
N GLU A 126 -3.27 -27.95 2.45
CA GLU A 126 -2.59 -28.83 1.49
C GLU A 126 -1.90 -28.09 0.34
N GLY A 127 -2.05 -26.76 0.26
CA GLY A 127 -1.54 -25.94 -0.84
C GLY A 127 -2.41 -26.01 -2.09
N PHE A 128 -1.83 -25.69 -3.24
CA PHE A 128 -2.54 -25.53 -4.50
C PHE A 128 -1.85 -26.28 -5.63
N LYS A 129 -2.64 -26.98 -6.45
CA LYS A 129 -2.16 -27.69 -7.63
C LYS A 129 -1.59 -26.71 -8.66
N VAL A 130 -0.54 -27.10 -9.37
CA VAL A 130 0.08 -26.27 -10.43
C VAL A 130 -0.93 -25.86 -11.51
N SER A 131 -1.89 -26.73 -11.83
CA SER A 131 -2.97 -26.42 -12.79
C SER A 131 -3.92 -25.31 -12.35
N SER A 132 -3.93 -24.96 -11.06
CA SER A 132 -4.72 -23.87 -10.50
C SER A 132 -3.95 -22.56 -10.37
N ILE A 133 -2.65 -22.53 -10.70
CA ILE A 133 -1.84 -21.31 -10.68
C ILE A 133 -2.14 -20.52 -11.96
N ARG A 134 -2.52 -19.26 -11.79
CA ARG A 134 -2.72 -18.35 -12.93
C ARG A 134 -1.36 -18.00 -13.53
N LYS A 135 -1.14 -18.39 -14.79
CA LYS A 135 0.13 -18.16 -15.50
C LYS A 135 0.12 -16.87 -16.33
N GLU A 136 -1.03 -16.56 -16.91
CA GLU A 136 -1.19 -15.41 -17.81
C GLU A 136 -1.83 -14.23 -17.06
N PRO A 137 -1.44 -12.99 -17.43
CA PRO A 137 -2.08 -11.80 -16.91
C PRO A 137 -3.53 -11.70 -17.40
N MET A 138 -4.35 -10.97 -16.66
CA MET A 138 -5.75 -10.72 -17.03
C MET A 138 -5.84 -9.84 -18.28
N GLU A 139 -6.71 -10.23 -19.19
CA GLU A 139 -6.98 -9.44 -20.40
C GLU A 139 -8.03 -8.35 -20.12
N ILE A 140 -7.53 -7.13 -19.87
CA ILE A 140 -8.34 -5.99 -19.45
C ILE A 140 -8.89 -5.25 -20.68
N HIS A 141 -10.22 -5.23 -20.79
CA HIS A 141 -10.94 -4.57 -21.87
C HIS A 141 -11.89 -3.47 -21.37
N PRO A 142 -11.94 -2.29 -22.02
CA PRO A 142 -12.73 -1.14 -21.59
C PRO A 142 -14.21 -1.45 -21.31
N ARG A 143 -14.88 -2.15 -22.24
CA ARG A 143 -16.29 -2.54 -22.08
C ARG A 143 -16.55 -3.41 -20.86
N LYS A 144 -15.63 -4.33 -20.53
CA LYS A 144 -15.81 -5.24 -19.40
C LYS A 144 -15.75 -4.48 -18.08
N ILE A 145 -14.92 -3.43 -17.98
CA ILE A 145 -14.73 -2.62 -16.76
C ILE A 145 -16.07 -2.07 -16.26
N PHE A 146 -16.91 -1.58 -17.17
CA PHE A 146 -18.23 -1.02 -16.86
C PHE A 146 -19.36 -2.05 -16.87
N GLY A 147 -19.10 -3.29 -17.27
CA GLY A 147 -20.09 -4.36 -17.32
C GLY A 147 -20.34 -4.98 -15.94
N ARG A 148 -21.58 -5.32 -15.60
CA ARG A 148 -21.94 -6.01 -14.34
C ARG A 148 -21.59 -7.50 -14.43
N CYS A 149 -20.76 -7.97 -13.50
CA CYS A 149 -20.43 -9.39 -13.30
C CYS A 149 -20.44 -9.67 -11.79
N PRO A 150 -21.30 -10.58 -11.29
CA PRO A 150 -21.32 -10.93 -9.88
C PRO A 150 -20.00 -11.56 -9.43
N LEU A 151 -19.49 -11.16 -8.27
CA LEU A 151 -18.33 -11.81 -7.67
C LEU A 151 -18.68 -13.23 -7.24
N HIS A 152 -17.94 -14.22 -7.75
CA HIS A 152 -18.11 -15.62 -7.40
C HIS A 152 -17.90 -15.83 -5.89
N TRP A 153 -18.78 -16.61 -5.25
CA TRP A 153 -18.83 -16.74 -3.78
C TRP A 153 -17.51 -17.21 -3.16
N ARG A 154 -16.74 -18.05 -3.88
CA ARG A 154 -15.42 -18.54 -3.48
C ARG A 154 -14.41 -17.42 -3.24
N PHE A 155 -14.53 -16.30 -3.94
CA PHE A 155 -13.61 -15.16 -3.85
C PHE A 155 -14.10 -14.06 -2.89
N LYS A 156 -15.36 -14.12 -2.42
CA LYS A 156 -15.91 -13.15 -1.46
C LYS A 156 -15.18 -13.05 -0.11
N PRO A 157 -14.69 -14.15 0.52
CA PRO A 157 -14.06 -14.06 1.83
C PRO A 157 -12.59 -13.61 1.77
N MET A 158 -12.10 -13.05 0.66
CA MET A 158 -10.68 -12.77 0.46
C MET A 158 -10.22 -11.46 1.12
N PRO A 159 -9.05 -11.44 1.79
CA PRO A 159 -8.40 -10.19 2.12
C PRO A 159 -7.95 -9.50 0.83
N GLU A 160 -8.06 -8.18 0.79
CA GLU A 160 -7.63 -7.37 -0.35
C GLU A 160 -6.14 -7.53 -0.61
N THR A 161 -5.73 -7.51 -1.88
CA THR A 161 -4.31 -7.52 -2.24
C THR A 161 -3.62 -6.28 -1.67
N ALA A 162 -2.57 -6.49 -0.88
CA ALA A 162 -1.78 -5.39 -0.33
C ALA A 162 -1.13 -4.52 -1.42
N PHE A 163 -0.91 -3.25 -1.09
CA PHE A 163 -0.26 -2.22 -1.92
C PHE A 163 -1.00 -1.80 -3.19
N VAL A 164 -2.21 -2.29 -3.48
CA VAL A 164 -2.94 -1.91 -4.69
C VAL A 164 -3.16 -0.39 -4.78
N VAL A 165 -3.64 0.24 -3.70
CA VAL A 165 -3.85 1.71 -3.65
C VAL A 165 -2.54 2.50 -3.84
N PRO A 166 -1.46 2.30 -3.05
CA PRO A 166 -0.22 3.03 -3.26
C PRO A 166 0.43 2.77 -4.62
N THR A 167 0.27 1.57 -5.21
CA THR A 167 0.69 1.30 -6.59
C THR A 167 -0.07 2.18 -7.59
N VAL A 168 -1.39 2.27 -7.49
CA VAL A 168 -2.18 3.11 -8.39
C VAL A 168 -1.80 4.58 -8.24
N ILE A 169 -1.57 5.07 -7.02
CA ILE A 169 -1.11 6.44 -6.78
C ILE A 169 0.25 6.68 -7.44
N GLU A 170 1.21 5.78 -7.23
CA GLU A 170 2.53 5.87 -7.84
C GLU A 170 2.45 5.89 -9.38
N ASP A 171 1.60 5.05 -9.96
CA ASP A 171 1.45 4.95 -11.40
C ASP A 171 0.75 6.18 -12.00
N LEU A 172 -0.32 6.67 -11.38
CA LEU A 172 -0.99 7.90 -11.79
C LEU A 172 -0.06 9.12 -11.74
N LYS A 173 0.89 9.15 -10.81
CA LYS A 173 1.88 10.22 -10.72
C LYS A 173 3.05 10.08 -11.69
N TYR A 174 3.52 8.86 -11.97
CA TYR A 174 4.83 8.67 -12.60
C TYR A 174 4.90 7.68 -13.77
N ARG A 175 3.87 6.89 -14.03
CA ARG A 175 3.90 5.83 -15.05
C ARG A 175 3.25 6.24 -16.37
N TRP A 176 2.06 6.83 -16.32
CA TRP A 176 1.18 6.92 -17.49
C TRP A 176 1.56 8.04 -18.47
N SER A 177 2.75 7.95 -19.05
CA SER A 177 3.11 8.73 -20.24
C SER A 177 2.30 8.23 -21.45
N PRO A 178 2.17 9.05 -22.52
CA PRO A 178 1.53 8.62 -23.76
C PRO A 178 2.02 7.26 -24.27
N GLU A 179 3.33 7.03 -24.25
CA GLU A 179 3.96 5.80 -24.73
C GLU A 179 3.59 4.59 -23.86
N GLU A 180 3.59 4.77 -22.55
CA GLU A 180 3.26 3.71 -21.59
C GLU A 180 1.77 3.31 -21.68
N VAL A 181 0.90 4.30 -21.91
CA VAL A 181 -0.52 4.05 -22.17
C VAL A 181 -0.68 3.23 -23.45
N VAL A 182 -0.07 3.64 -24.57
CA VAL A 182 -0.14 2.89 -25.84
C VAL A 182 0.30 1.44 -25.64
N ARG A 183 1.41 1.22 -24.92
CA ARG A 183 1.92 -0.12 -24.63
C ARG A 183 0.94 -0.96 -23.82
N CYS A 184 0.39 -0.41 -22.74
CA CYS A 184 -0.50 -1.15 -21.84
C CYS A 184 -1.94 -1.27 -22.36
N THR A 185 -2.32 -0.47 -23.35
CA THR A 185 -3.64 -0.52 -24.01
C THR A 185 -3.56 -1.01 -25.45
N ALA A 186 -2.50 -1.74 -25.82
CA ALA A 186 -2.34 -2.28 -27.17
C ALA A 186 -3.52 -3.18 -27.61
N GLY A 187 -4.13 -3.91 -26.66
CA GLY A 187 -5.33 -4.72 -26.88
C GLY A 187 -6.65 -3.93 -26.92
N ALA A 188 -6.61 -2.61 -26.71
CA ALA A 188 -7.77 -1.72 -26.70
C ALA A 188 -7.56 -0.53 -27.66
N PRO A 189 -7.55 -0.77 -28.98
CA PRO A 189 -7.24 0.25 -29.98
C PRO A 189 -8.18 1.48 -29.94
N GLU A 190 -9.38 1.33 -29.39
CA GLU A 190 -10.33 2.43 -29.17
C GLU A 190 -9.84 3.50 -28.17
N LEU A 191 -8.89 3.15 -27.30
CA LEU A 191 -8.29 4.08 -26.34
C LEU A 191 -7.15 4.91 -26.93
N GLN A 192 -6.54 4.47 -28.05
CA GLN A 192 -5.34 5.09 -28.59
C GLN A 192 -5.59 6.53 -29.06
N ASN A 193 -6.77 6.80 -29.62
CA ASN A 193 -7.15 8.14 -30.08
C ASN A 193 -7.39 9.14 -28.93
N VAL A 194 -7.59 8.64 -27.71
CA VAL A 194 -7.93 9.47 -26.54
C VAL A 194 -6.71 10.20 -26.00
N ILE A 195 -5.51 9.66 -26.23
CA ILE A 195 -4.24 10.22 -25.73
C ILE A 195 -4.04 11.67 -26.22
N ALA A 196 -4.46 11.98 -27.46
CA ALA A 196 -4.42 13.34 -27.98
C ALA A 196 -5.39 14.30 -27.23
N ALA A 197 -6.56 13.81 -26.82
CA ALA A 197 -7.53 14.57 -26.03
C ALA A 197 -7.06 14.79 -24.58
N CYS A 198 -6.10 14.00 -24.09
CA CYS A 198 -5.49 14.21 -22.79
C CYS A 198 -4.56 15.44 -22.72
N GLY A 199 -4.31 16.14 -23.83
CA GLY A 199 -3.47 17.34 -23.87
C GLY A 199 -3.87 18.41 -22.85
N ASP A 200 -5.17 18.59 -22.62
CA ASP A 200 -5.73 19.55 -21.65
C ASP A 200 -5.37 19.24 -20.19
N TYR A 201 -4.97 18.01 -19.89
CA TYR A 201 -4.49 17.61 -18.56
C TYR A 201 -3.02 17.97 -18.30
N GLY A 202 -2.35 18.62 -19.28
CA GLY A 202 -1.02 19.21 -19.09
C GLY A 202 0.12 18.53 -19.85
N ILE A 203 -0.16 17.66 -20.81
CA ILE A 203 0.90 17.08 -21.66
C ILE A 203 1.56 18.17 -22.54
N GLY A 204 0.88 19.30 -22.78
CA GLY A 204 1.29 20.31 -23.76
C GLY A 204 2.24 21.44 -23.34
N GLY A 205 2.66 21.58 -22.07
CA GLY A 205 3.39 22.80 -21.65
C GLY A 205 4.50 22.65 -20.62
N GLY A 206 4.66 21.48 -20.02
CA GLY A 206 5.64 21.24 -18.96
C GLY A 206 5.48 19.80 -18.51
N ALA A 207 6.11 18.90 -19.26
CA ALA A 207 5.94 17.45 -19.22
C ALA A 207 6.03 16.89 -17.79
N GLY A 208 4.88 16.81 -17.10
CA GLY A 208 4.73 15.82 -16.04
C GLY A 208 4.89 14.43 -16.67
N PRO A 209 5.57 13.48 -16.01
CA PRO A 209 5.84 12.15 -16.59
C PRO A 209 4.57 11.32 -16.83
N SER A 210 3.40 11.76 -16.37
CA SER A 210 2.14 11.01 -16.43
C SER A 210 0.93 11.93 -16.67
N ILE A 211 -0.05 11.45 -17.45
CA ILE A 211 -1.26 12.18 -17.89
C ILE A 211 -2.05 12.78 -16.72
N PHE A 212 -2.23 12.02 -15.64
CA PHE A 212 -3.05 12.43 -14.50
C PHE A 212 -2.23 12.87 -13.28
N ALA A 213 -0.93 13.11 -13.44
CA ALA A 213 -0.04 13.45 -12.33
C ALA A 213 -0.51 14.71 -11.58
N GLY A 214 -0.81 15.79 -12.31
CA GLY A 214 -1.30 17.05 -11.73
C GLY A 214 -2.73 17.00 -11.18
N ARG A 215 -3.44 15.89 -11.42
CA ARG A 215 -4.81 15.65 -10.93
C ARG A 215 -4.87 14.63 -9.81
N THR A 216 -3.76 13.99 -9.46
CA THR A 216 -3.71 12.91 -8.48
C THR A 216 -3.04 13.38 -7.21
N GLN A 217 -3.78 13.34 -6.10
CA GLN A 217 -3.31 13.90 -4.84
C GLN A 217 -3.62 12.98 -3.67
N VAL A 218 -2.59 12.73 -2.84
CA VAL A 218 -2.75 12.16 -1.51
C VAL A 218 -2.96 13.34 -0.56
N VAL A 219 -4.10 13.39 0.11
CA VAL A 219 -4.49 14.53 0.95
C VAL A 219 -4.11 14.29 2.41
N PRO A 220 -3.81 15.33 3.22
CA PRO A 220 -3.39 15.18 4.63
C PRO A 220 -4.56 14.83 5.57
N GLY A 221 -5.35 13.83 5.21
CA GLY A 221 -6.61 13.47 5.84
C GLY A 221 -7.32 12.39 5.03
N GLU A 222 -8.64 12.32 5.22
CA GLU A 222 -9.53 11.48 4.42
C GLU A 222 -9.85 12.17 3.09
N ALA A 223 -10.06 11.41 2.02
CA ALA A 223 -10.39 11.96 0.70
C ALA A 223 -11.77 12.64 0.66
N ASP A 224 -12.72 12.16 1.48
CA ASP A 224 -14.13 12.58 1.46
C ASP A 224 -14.35 14.10 1.58
N PRO A 225 -13.79 14.81 2.60
CA PRO A 225 -13.91 16.27 2.69
C PRO A 225 -13.36 17.00 1.45
N TYR A 226 -12.27 16.51 0.86
CA TYR A 226 -11.65 17.14 -0.31
C TYR A 226 -12.51 16.94 -1.57
N CYS A 227 -13.08 15.75 -1.76
CA CYS A 227 -14.07 15.51 -2.80
C CYS A 227 -15.30 16.41 -2.63
N ALA A 228 -15.79 16.58 -1.40
CA ALA A 228 -16.93 17.43 -1.11
C ALA A 228 -16.64 18.92 -1.36
N ILE A 229 -15.47 19.43 -0.94
CA ILE A 229 -15.02 20.80 -1.22
C ILE A 229 -14.94 21.04 -2.73
N ALA A 230 -14.29 20.13 -3.48
CA ALA A 230 -14.18 20.24 -4.92
C ALA A 230 -15.56 20.24 -5.61
N ALA A 231 -16.50 19.40 -5.16
CA ALA A 231 -17.87 19.40 -5.68
C ALA A 231 -18.63 20.69 -5.35
N ARG A 232 -18.45 21.23 -4.13
CA ARG A 232 -19.06 22.49 -3.69
C ARG A 232 -18.57 23.69 -4.51
N GLU A 233 -17.28 23.73 -4.83
CA GLU A 233 -16.65 24.83 -5.56
C GLU A 233 -16.88 24.79 -7.07
N THR A 234 -16.91 23.59 -7.65
CA THR A 234 -17.00 23.41 -9.11
C THR A 234 -18.38 23.00 -9.60
N GLY A 235 -19.27 22.55 -8.70
CA GLY A 235 -20.56 21.97 -9.04
C GLY A 235 -20.48 20.59 -9.70
N CYS A 236 -19.31 19.91 -9.67
CA CYS A 236 -19.12 18.61 -10.29
C CYS A 236 -19.79 17.47 -9.52
N ALA A 237 -19.82 16.27 -10.12
CA ALA A 237 -20.29 15.07 -9.43
C ALA A 237 -19.11 14.32 -8.77
N VAL A 238 -19.29 13.85 -7.55
CA VAL A 238 -18.33 12.99 -6.86
C VAL A 238 -18.58 11.54 -7.25
N LEU A 239 -17.58 10.86 -7.82
CA LEU A 239 -17.57 9.42 -7.97
C LEU A 239 -17.03 8.79 -6.69
N THR A 240 -17.87 8.05 -5.96
CA THR A 240 -17.48 7.36 -4.73
C THR A 240 -18.30 6.07 -4.52
N GLY A 241 -17.83 5.20 -3.61
CA GLY A 241 -18.61 4.09 -3.08
C GLY A 241 -19.29 4.41 -1.75
N ASP A 242 -18.99 5.55 -1.12
CA ASP A 242 -19.48 5.91 0.21
C ASP A 242 -20.74 6.80 0.13
N SER A 243 -21.81 6.38 0.79
CA SER A 243 -23.05 7.16 0.89
C SER A 243 -22.98 8.29 1.89
N ASP A 244 -22.06 8.21 2.84
CA ASP A 244 -21.87 9.25 3.86
C ASP A 244 -21.40 10.56 3.21
N LEU A 245 -20.82 10.48 2.02
CA LEU A 245 -20.44 11.65 1.24
C LEU A 245 -21.62 12.58 0.90
N LEU A 246 -22.86 12.04 0.85
CA LEU A 246 -24.08 12.84 0.67
C LEU A 246 -24.42 13.74 1.86
N VAL A 247 -23.80 13.52 3.03
CA VAL A 247 -24.03 14.30 4.24
C VAL A 247 -23.22 15.61 4.22
N HIS A 248 -22.06 15.61 3.55
CA HIS A 248 -21.29 16.83 3.33
C HIS A 248 -22.08 17.86 2.51
N ASP A 249 -21.77 19.13 2.71
CA ASP A 249 -22.31 20.19 1.87
C ASP A 249 -21.59 20.20 0.50
N LEU A 250 -22.28 19.66 -0.52
CA LEU A 250 -21.79 19.61 -1.90
C LEU A 250 -22.17 20.88 -2.70
N GLY A 251 -22.68 21.93 -2.05
CA GLY A 251 -23.21 23.10 -2.73
C GLY A 251 -24.53 22.84 -3.45
N ALA A 252 -24.98 23.81 -4.26
CA ALA A 252 -26.28 23.77 -4.93
C ALA A 252 -26.33 22.76 -6.09
N GLU A 253 -25.24 22.65 -6.86
CA GLU A 253 -25.17 21.84 -8.08
C GLU A 253 -24.47 20.49 -7.88
N GLY A 254 -23.61 20.39 -6.87
CA GLY A 254 -22.83 19.19 -6.57
C GLY A 254 -23.70 17.98 -6.26
N SER A 255 -23.17 16.81 -6.58
CA SER A 255 -23.92 15.55 -6.51
C SER A 255 -23.00 14.36 -6.30
N VAL A 256 -23.56 13.22 -5.93
CA VAL A 256 -22.83 11.95 -5.82
C VAL A 256 -23.27 11.00 -6.92
N ILE A 257 -22.30 10.32 -7.53
CA ILE A 257 -22.50 9.17 -8.40
C ILE A 257 -21.87 7.97 -7.71
N PHE A 258 -22.69 6.98 -7.37
CA PHE A 258 -22.17 5.75 -6.80
C PHE A 258 -21.47 4.93 -7.88
N ILE A 259 -20.21 4.56 -7.64
CA ILE A 259 -19.38 3.86 -8.64
C ILE A 259 -19.99 2.48 -8.98
N ASP A 260 -20.66 1.83 -8.03
CA ASP A 260 -21.37 0.56 -8.25
C ASP A 260 -22.64 0.68 -9.12
N SER A 261 -23.14 1.89 -9.31
CA SER A 261 -24.29 2.19 -10.18
C SER A 261 -23.89 2.39 -11.64
N ILE A 262 -22.59 2.48 -11.93
CA ILE A 262 -22.07 2.69 -13.27
C ILE A 262 -22.28 1.42 -14.10
N GLU A 263 -22.84 1.60 -15.30
CA GLU A 263 -23.10 0.52 -16.24
C GLU A 263 -22.89 0.97 -17.69
N THR A 264 -22.50 0.02 -18.53
CA THR A 264 -22.44 0.21 -19.99
C THR A 264 -23.85 0.36 -20.55
N GLY A 265 -24.07 1.41 -21.36
CA GLY A 265 -25.28 1.60 -22.15
C GLY A 265 -25.03 1.49 -23.65
N ASP A 266 -26.12 1.60 -24.42
CA ASP A 266 -26.08 1.53 -25.88
C ASP A 266 -25.19 2.63 -26.49
N PRO A 267 -24.54 2.37 -27.64
CA PRO A 267 -23.78 3.40 -28.34
C PRO A 267 -24.60 4.66 -28.62
N LEU A 268 -23.92 5.81 -28.71
CA LEU A 268 -24.57 7.09 -28.98
C LEU A 268 -25.24 7.06 -30.37
N PRO A 269 -26.56 7.25 -30.47
CA PRO A 269 -27.23 7.35 -31.76
C PRO A 269 -26.68 8.55 -32.53
N ASN A 270 -26.34 8.34 -33.81
CA ASN A 270 -25.80 9.35 -34.72
C ASN A 270 -24.40 9.89 -34.40
N TYR A 271 -23.56 9.16 -33.66
CA TYR A 271 -22.14 9.56 -33.50
C TYR A 271 -21.48 9.71 -34.88
N LYS A 272 -21.14 10.96 -35.25
CA LYS A 272 -20.36 11.26 -36.45
C LYS A 272 -18.89 11.20 -36.08
N LEU A 273 -18.18 10.26 -36.68
CA LEU A 273 -16.73 10.18 -36.60
C LEU A 273 -16.12 11.48 -37.17
N ALA A 274 -15.40 12.23 -36.36
CA ALA A 274 -14.61 13.35 -36.83
C ALA A 274 -13.37 12.81 -37.57
N GLY A 275 -13.49 12.56 -38.88
CA GLY A 275 -12.37 12.15 -39.74
C GLY A 275 -12.26 10.64 -40.00
N ALA A 276 -11.17 10.22 -40.64
CA ALA A 276 -10.90 8.84 -41.07
C ALA A 276 -10.23 7.96 -39.99
N GLY A 277 -10.39 8.31 -38.72
CA GLY A 277 -9.77 7.61 -37.59
C GLY A 277 -10.50 6.32 -37.20
N LEU A 278 -9.88 5.50 -36.35
CA LEU A 278 -10.59 4.37 -35.74
C LEU A 278 -11.86 4.84 -34.98
N PRO A 279 -12.91 4.01 -34.90
CA PRO A 279 -14.07 4.29 -34.06
C PRO A 279 -13.62 4.52 -32.60
N GLY A 280 -13.82 5.73 -32.09
CA GLY A 280 -13.57 6.04 -30.68
C GLY A 280 -14.64 5.46 -29.75
N ILE A 281 -14.38 5.44 -28.44
CA ILE A 281 -15.26 4.84 -27.42
C ILE A 281 -16.72 5.29 -27.54
N ALA A 282 -16.98 6.56 -27.86
CA ALA A 282 -18.32 7.10 -28.02
C ALA A 282 -19.17 6.38 -29.10
N SER A 283 -18.53 5.77 -30.10
CA SER A 283 -19.19 4.93 -31.11
C SER A 283 -19.42 3.49 -30.67
N ILE A 284 -18.81 3.07 -29.56
CA ILE A 284 -18.71 1.70 -29.10
C ILE A 284 -19.66 1.45 -27.92
N PHE A 285 -19.74 2.37 -26.96
CA PHE A 285 -20.67 2.32 -25.84
C PHE A 285 -20.82 3.69 -25.18
N SER A 286 -21.90 3.86 -24.40
CA SER A 286 -22.08 4.98 -23.49
C SER A 286 -21.98 4.51 -22.03
N ILE A 287 -21.80 5.43 -21.10
CA ILE A 287 -21.73 5.12 -19.67
C ILE A 287 -22.90 5.78 -18.96
N ARG A 288 -23.71 4.96 -18.29
CA ARG A 288 -24.84 5.39 -17.48
C ARG A 288 -24.53 5.20 -16.01
N ALA A 289 -25.04 6.09 -15.16
CA ALA A 289 -24.91 5.95 -13.71
C ALA A 289 -26.11 6.55 -12.97
N MET A 290 -26.18 6.30 -11.65
CA MET A 290 -27.19 6.88 -10.77
C MET A 290 -26.61 8.08 -10.02
N GLN A 291 -27.12 9.27 -10.33
CA GLN A 291 -26.77 10.52 -9.65
C GLN A 291 -27.75 10.82 -8.51
N VAL A 292 -27.23 11.14 -7.34
CA VAL A 292 -28.00 11.55 -6.17
C VAL A 292 -27.60 12.97 -5.78
N ARG A 293 -28.58 13.88 -5.72
CA ARG A 293 -28.40 15.25 -5.22
C ARG A 293 -29.01 15.38 -3.83
N PRO A 294 -28.24 15.68 -2.77
CA PRO A 294 -28.76 15.80 -1.40
C PRO A 294 -30.00 16.70 -1.30
N ALA A 295 -29.95 17.90 -1.89
CA ALA A 295 -31.06 18.85 -1.88
C ALA A 295 -32.33 18.32 -2.58
N THR A 296 -32.17 17.56 -3.68
CA THR A 296 -33.30 16.94 -4.39
C THR A 296 -33.94 15.85 -3.57
N VAL A 297 -33.14 15.02 -2.89
CA VAL A 297 -33.65 13.97 -2.00
C VAL A 297 -34.40 14.59 -0.82
N ALA A 298 -33.81 15.59 -0.17
CA ALA A 298 -34.45 16.29 0.94
C ALA A 298 -35.82 16.88 0.55
N LYS A 299 -35.88 17.55 -0.61
CA LYS A 299 -37.11 18.09 -1.17
C LYS A 299 -38.15 17.02 -1.48
N LYS A 300 -37.76 15.91 -2.12
CA LYS A 300 -38.67 14.79 -2.45
C LYS A 300 -39.26 14.13 -1.20
N LEU A 301 -38.47 14.00 -0.14
CA LEU A 301 -38.90 13.42 1.14
C LEU A 301 -39.64 14.42 2.04
N GLY A 302 -39.53 15.72 1.72
CA GLY A 302 -40.09 16.82 2.51
C GLY A 302 -39.40 17.01 3.85
N VAL A 303 -38.13 16.63 3.98
CA VAL A 303 -37.31 16.83 5.18
C VAL A 303 -36.54 18.15 5.06
N PRO A 304 -36.19 18.82 6.18
CA PRO A 304 -35.56 20.15 6.14
C PRO A 304 -34.18 20.14 5.47
N SER A 305 -33.41 19.07 5.67
CA SER A 305 -32.10 18.88 5.03
C SER A 305 -31.76 17.41 4.93
N PHE A 306 -30.77 17.09 4.10
CA PHE A 306 -30.25 15.72 4.00
C PHE A 306 -29.50 15.33 5.28
N GLN A 307 -28.75 16.26 5.86
CA GLN A 307 -28.02 16.08 7.12
C GLN A 307 -28.96 15.68 8.26
N ARG A 308 -30.16 16.28 8.31
CA ARG A 308 -31.17 15.93 9.31
C ARG A 308 -31.68 14.50 9.13
N LEU A 309 -31.92 14.06 7.90
CA LEU A 309 -32.29 12.69 7.59
C LEU A 309 -31.18 11.70 8.03
N ALA A 310 -29.94 12.02 7.68
CA ALA A 310 -28.76 11.23 8.01
C ALA A 310 -28.55 11.10 9.53
N TYR A 311 -28.70 12.19 10.28
CA TYR A 311 -28.63 12.18 11.74
C TYR A 311 -29.69 11.26 12.36
N GLU A 312 -30.94 11.33 11.90
CA GLU A 312 -32.02 10.49 12.43
C GLU A 312 -31.80 9.01 12.11
N LEU A 313 -31.26 8.69 10.93
CA LEU A 313 -30.85 7.34 10.55
C LEU A 313 -29.71 6.81 11.43
N ASN A 314 -28.70 7.65 11.66
CA ASN A 314 -27.55 7.28 12.49
C ASN A 314 -27.97 7.05 13.95
N ARG A 315 -28.88 7.88 14.47
CA ARG A 315 -29.38 7.79 15.85
C ARG A 315 -30.20 6.52 16.11
N ASP A 316 -31.02 6.10 15.14
CA ASP A 316 -31.91 4.95 15.30
C ASP A 316 -32.14 4.24 13.95
N SER A 317 -31.12 3.51 13.49
CA SER A 317 -31.17 2.80 12.20
C SER A 317 -32.20 1.65 12.16
N HIS A 318 -32.75 1.24 13.30
CA HIS A 318 -33.75 0.18 13.39
C HIS A 318 -35.20 0.70 13.32
N ALA A 319 -35.41 2.01 13.46
CA ALA A 319 -36.72 2.61 13.23
C ALA A 319 -37.18 2.46 11.78
N SER A 320 -38.50 2.41 11.58
CA SER A 320 -39.07 2.40 10.24
C SER A 320 -38.76 3.71 9.50
N PHE A 321 -38.54 3.64 8.18
CA PHE A 321 -38.24 4.82 7.37
C PHE A 321 -39.29 5.94 7.47
N PRO A 322 -40.61 5.66 7.51
CA PRO A 322 -41.61 6.69 7.78
C PRO A 322 -41.43 7.39 9.14
N THR A 323 -41.08 6.64 10.18
CA THR A 323 -40.80 7.19 11.52
C THR A 323 -39.59 8.12 11.48
N ILE A 324 -38.52 7.71 10.78
CA ILE A 324 -37.31 8.53 10.60
C ILE A 324 -37.64 9.83 9.86
N ILE A 325 -38.39 9.77 8.76
CA ILE A 325 -38.84 10.96 8.03
C ILE A 325 -39.67 11.88 8.93
N GLN A 326 -40.59 11.32 9.72
CA GLN A 326 -41.42 12.12 10.64
C GLN A 326 -40.56 12.82 11.70
N ARG A 327 -39.56 12.13 12.27
CA ARG A 327 -38.61 12.72 13.22
C ARG A 327 -37.76 13.81 12.57
N ALA A 328 -37.31 13.59 11.34
CA ALA A 328 -36.54 14.57 10.59
C ALA A 328 -37.36 15.84 10.27
N LYS A 329 -38.68 15.70 10.08
CA LYS A 329 -39.62 16.83 9.88
C LYS A 329 -39.96 17.57 11.17
N GLY A 330 -39.90 16.92 12.32
CA GLY A 330 -40.26 17.51 13.61
C GLY A 330 -39.14 18.38 14.20
N SER A 331 -39.50 19.28 15.13
CA SER A 331 -38.54 20.03 15.96
C SER A 331 -37.41 20.73 15.18
N VAL A 332 -37.71 21.23 13.97
CA VAL A 332 -36.77 21.92 13.10
C VAL A 332 -36.21 23.16 13.82
N GLY A 333 -34.89 23.34 13.75
CA GLY A 333 -34.16 24.41 14.43
C GLY A 333 -33.85 24.13 15.90
N ILE A 334 -34.54 23.17 16.54
CA ILE A 334 -34.26 22.75 17.93
C ILE A 334 -33.21 21.64 17.94
N VAL A 335 -33.39 20.62 17.09
CA VAL A 335 -32.47 19.47 17.03
C VAL A 335 -31.11 19.88 16.50
N GLU A 336 -31.06 20.76 15.50
CA GLU A 336 -29.83 21.27 14.90
C GLU A 336 -28.97 22.05 15.90
N LYS A 337 -29.59 22.58 16.96
CA LYS A 337 -28.92 23.25 18.09
C LYS A 337 -28.57 22.30 19.24
N SER A 338 -28.98 21.04 19.18
CA SER A 338 -28.68 20.06 20.23
C SER A 338 -27.22 19.62 20.18
N ALA A 339 -26.66 19.32 21.36
CA ALA A 339 -25.27 18.86 21.47
C ALA A 339 -25.00 17.58 20.66
N ASN A 340 -25.98 16.67 20.60
CA ASN A 340 -25.85 15.41 19.86
C ASN A 340 -25.78 15.61 18.34
N TYR A 341 -26.63 16.51 17.80
CA TYR A 341 -26.58 16.84 16.38
C TYR A 341 -25.29 17.55 16.02
N ILE A 342 -24.87 18.52 16.82
CA ILE A 342 -23.61 19.23 16.61
C ILE A 342 -22.43 18.25 16.67
N ALA A 343 -22.41 17.32 17.63
CA ALA A 343 -21.37 16.31 17.73
C ALA A 343 -21.34 15.37 16.51
N PHE A 344 -22.51 14.98 15.97
CA PHE A 344 -22.61 14.21 14.74
C PHE A 344 -22.07 14.98 13.52
N MET A 345 -22.43 16.26 13.40
CA MET A 345 -22.03 17.09 12.26
C MET A 345 -20.54 17.46 12.23
N LYS A 346 -19.80 17.29 13.32
CA LYS A 346 -18.36 17.56 13.37
C LYS A 346 -17.55 16.79 12.33
N GLU A 347 -17.97 15.58 11.96
CA GLU A 347 -17.30 14.79 10.93
C GLU A 347 -17.49 15.37 9.52
N TYR A 348 -18.55 16.16 9.31
CA TYR A 348 -18.91 16.72 8.01
C TYR A 348 -18.62 18.22 7.90
N ASP A 349 -17.91 18.80 8.88
CA ASP A 349 -17.54 20.21 8.90
C ASP A 349 -16.39 20.50 7.93
N LEU A 350 -16.74 20.93 6.71
CA LEU A 350 -15.77 21.23 5.66
C LEU A 350 -14.90 22.45 5.96
N ASP A 351 -15.39 23.41 6.74
CA ASP A 351 -14.64 24.65 6.99
C ASP A 351 -13.48 24.40 7.95
N GLY A 352 -13.62 23.43 8.86
CA GLY A 352 -12.52 22.89 9.66
C GLY A 352 -11.41 22.24 8.83
N HIS A 353 -11.77 21.61 7.69
CA HIS A 353 -10.81 21.00 6.76
C HIS A 353 -10.16 22.04 5.83
N ALA A 354 -10.93 22.97 5.27
CA ALA A 354 -10.39 24.04 4.42
C ALA A 354 -9.43 24.97 5.18
N ALA A 355 -9.69 25.22 6.47
CA ALA A 355 -8.78 25.97 7.32
C ALA A 355 -7.43 25.24 7.54
N ALA A 356 -7.44 23.90 7.56
CA ALA A 356 -6.22 23.10 7.66
C ALA A 356 -5.34 23.19 6.40
N ASP A 357 -5.91 23.48 5.23
CA ASP A 357 -5.15 23.68 3.99
C ASP A 357 -4.28 24.95 4.04
N SER A 358 -4.74 26.02 4.70
CA SER A 358 -4.06 27.31 4.65
C SER A 358 -2.77 27.39 5.48
N CYS A 359 -2.47 26.44 6.37
CA CYS A 359 -1.44 26.65 7.39
C CYS A 359 -0.19 25.76 7.38
N ALA A 360 -0.04 24.71 6.57
CA ALA A 360 1.22 23.95 6.64
C ALA A 360 1.62 23.11 5.43
N TRP A 361 0.69 22.39 4.81
CA TRP A 361 1.11 21.29 3.93
C TRP A 361 1.51 21.74 2.51
N ILE A 362 1.00 22.89 2.03
CA ILE A 362 1.23 23.38 0.65
C ILE A 362 2.60 24.06 0.48
N SER A 363 3.31 24.41 1.56
CA SER A 363 4.60 25.12 1.42
C SER A 363 5.82 24.21 1.33
N ASN A 364 5.67 22.89 1.47
CA ASN A 364 6.78 21.97 1.27
C ASN A 364 6.49 20.98 0.12
N PRO A 365 6.80 21.32 -1.14
CA PRO A 365 6.84 20.34 -2.23
C PRO A 365 7.83 19.16 -1.99
N LEU A 366 8.54 19.19 -0.86
CA LEU A 366 9.64 18.30 -0.44
C LEU A 366 9.32 16.82 -0.26
N THR A 367 8.11 16.35 -0.58
CA THR A 367 7.86 14.98 -1.02
C THR A 367 6.38 14.87 -1.29
N ALA A 368 5.99 14.74 -2.56
CA ALA A 368 4.65 14.28 -2.90
C ALA A 368 4.54 12.79 -2.49
N ILE A 369 4.53 12.48 -1.19
CA ILE A 369 4.51 11.13 -0.64
C ILE A 369 3.35 10.38 -1.31
N ALA A 370 3.70 9.36 -2.10
CA ALA A 370 2.72 8.57 -2.84
C ALA A 370 2.12 7.45 -1.97
N ASP A 371 2.78 7.08 -0.87
CA ASP A 371 2.32 6.06 0.05
C ASP A 371 1.38 6.67 1.13
N PRO A 372 0.09 6.28 1.17
CA PRO A 372 -0.87 6.78 2.16
C PRO A 372 -0.45 6.59 3.62
N ARG A 373 0.27 5.52 3.95
CA ARG A 373 0.64 5.20 5.34
C ARG A 373 1.87 5.97 5.78
N LEU A 374 2.79 6.20 4.86
CA LEU A 374 3.87 7.12 5.11
C LEU A 374 3.32 8.55 5.26
N SER A 375 2.37 8.96 4.41
CA SER A 375 1.67 10.24 4.56
C SER A 375 1.02 10.37 5.94
N GLU A 376 0.39 9.30 6.45
CA GLU A 376 -0.25 9.32 7.78
C GLU A 376 0.78 9.41 8.91
N LEU A 377 1.94 8.79 8.74
CA LEU A 377 3.02 8.90 9.71
C LEU A 377 3.51 10.36 9.80
N TYR A 378 3.71 11.04 8.67
CA TYR A 378 4.06 12.46 8.64
C TYR A 378 2.97 13.33 9.28
N ALA A 379 1.69 13.05 9.00
CA ALA A 379 0.57 13.77 9.61
C ALA A 379 0.63 13.74 11.16
N GLN A 380 1.05 12.62 11.76
CA GLN A 380 1.18 12.50 13.22
C GLN A 380 2.35 13.31 13.83
N TYR A 381 3.31 13.74 13.01
CA TYR A 381 4.36 14.67 13.41
C TYR A 381 3.96 16.12 13.17
N GLU A 382 3.34 16.40 12.02
CA GLU A 382 3.20 17.76 11.50
C GLU A 382 1.84 18.40 11.77
N LEU A 383 0.78 17.60 11.91
CA LEU A 383 -0.59 18.10 12.01
C LEU A 383 -1.12 18.00 13.44
N PRO A 384 -1.52 19.13 14.06
CA PRO A 384 -2.07 19.14 15.42
C PRO A 384 -3.29 18.22 15.62
N ALA A 385 -4.11 18.04 14.58
CA ALA A 385 -5.29 17.17 14.63
C ALA A 385 -4.95 15.67 14.80
N PHE A 386 -3.73 15.28 14.45
CA PHE A 386 -3.23 13.91 14.56
C PHE A 386 -2.22 13.74 15.70
N ALA A 387 -1.70 14.84 16.23
CA ALA A 387 -0.76 14.85 17.33
C ALA A 387 -1.47 14.60 18.68
N VAL A 388 -1.17 13.48 19.32
CA VAL A 388 -1.54 13.23 20.72
C VAL A 388 -0.31 13.49 21.60
N PRO A 389 -0.36 14.45 22.55
CA PRO A 389 0.77 14.79 23.40
C PRO A 389 1.31 13.58 24.17
N GLY A 390 2.62 13.36 24.10
CA GLY A 390 3.30 12.24 24.78
C GLY A 390 3.07 10.86 24.14
N GLU A 391 2.23 10.75 23.10
CA GLU A 391 2.01 9.48 22.39
C GLU A 391 3.10 9.25 21.34
N ALA A 392 3.60 8.01 21.28
CA ALA A 392 4.36 7.48 20.16
C ALA A 392 3.55 7.56 18.85
N ALA A 393 4.23 7.69 17.72
CA ALA A 393 3.55 7.67 16.43
C ALA A 393 3.10 6.23 16.10
N ASN A 394 1.92 6.07 15.52
CA ASN A 394 1.36 4.76 15.16
C ASN A 394 1.60 4.51 13.67
N PHE A 395 2.02 3.30 13.32
CA PHE A 395 2.16 2.85 11.93
C PHE A 395 1.38 1.54 11.75
N TYR A 396 0.50 1.47 10.75
CA TYR A 396 -0.37 0.31 10.54
C TYR A 396 0.12 -0.47 9.33
N LEU A 397 0.69 -1.67 9.54
CA LEU A 397 1.28 -2.48 8.47
C LEU A 397 0.23 -3.21 7.62
N HIS A 398 0.59 -3.68 6.42
CA HIS A 398 -0.38 -4.13 5.41
C HIS A 398 -0.71 -5.58 5.73
N ASP A 399 -1.96 -5.99 5.58
CA ASP A 399 -2.28 -7.41 5.76
C ASP A 399 -1.76 -8.17 4.53
N LEU A 400 -0.59 -8.81 4.66
CA LEU A 400 0.00 -9.61 3.58
C LEU A 400 -0.60 -11.01 3.59
N ILE A 401 -0.77 -11.62 2.42
CA ILE A 401 -1.18 -13.02 2.31
C ILE A 401 0.01 -13.89 2.70
N GLU A 402 0.01 -14.29 3.96
CA GLU A 402 1.07 -15.06 4.61
C GLU A 402 0.47 -16.27 5.34
N ARG A 403 1.32 -17.26 5.61
CA ARG A 403 0.96 -18.38 6.47
C ARG A 403 0.71 -17.93 7.93
N HIS A 404 -0.44 -18.29 8.48
CA HIS A 404 -0.94 -17.75 9.76
C HIS A 404 -0.30 -18.33 11.04
N ASP A 405 0.25 -19.54 10.97
CA ASP A 405 0.88 -20.27 12.08
C ASP A 405 2.37 -19.92 12.26
N ARG A 406 2.97 -19.27 11.26
CA ARG A 406 4.33 -18.72 11.31
C ARG A 406 4.35 -17.32 11.97
N ARG A 407 5.56 -16.85 12.31
CA ARG A 407 5.81 -15.45 12.70
C ARG A 407 5.37 -14.51 11.57
N THR A 408 4.91 -13.30 11.92
CA THR A 408 4.52 -12.31 10.92
C THR A 408 5.67 -11.99 9.98
N VAL A 409 5.40 -11.93 8.67
CA VAL A 409 6.40 -11.55 7.67
C VAL A 409 6.95 -10.15 7.89
N TRP A 410 6.21 -9.30 8.61
CA TRP A 410 6.63 -7.95 8.94
C TRP A 410 7.81 -7.87 9.92
N THR A 411 8.22 -8.97 10.55
CA THR A 411 9.54 -8.97 11.20
C THR A 411 10.67 -8.86 10.19
N GLN A 412 10.44 -9.21 8.94
CA GLN A 412 11.38 -8.94 7.85
C GLN A 412 11.34 -7.46 7.48
N GLY A 413 12.51 -6.90 7.21
CA GLY A 413 12.69 -5.47 6.91
C GLY A 413 12.41 -4.52 8.07
N SER A 414 12.22 -5.00 9.31
CA SER A 414 12.01 -4.13 10.48
C SER A 414 13.14 -3.14 10.69
N GLU A 415 14.39 -3.53 10.40
CA GLU A 415 15.55 -2.63 10.47
C GLU A 415 15.46 -1.48 9.47
N PHE A 416 15.06 -1.76 8.22
CA PHE A 416 14.92 -0.71 7.21
C PHE A 416 13.82 0.28 7.61
N ARG A 417 12.72 -0.22 8.18
CA ARG A 417 11.66 0.65 8.71
C ARG A 417 12.12 1.43 9.94
N LEU A 418 12.87 0.82 10.86
CA LEU A 418 13.44 1.51 12.03
C LEU A 418 14.39 2.64 11.62
N ILE A 419 15.27 2.40 10.64
CA ILE A 419 16.13 3.44 10.07
C ILE A 419 15.27 4.55 9.47
N ALA A 420 14.24 4.21 8.67
CA ALA A 420 13.34 5.19 8.07
C ALA A 420 12.60 6.03 9.12
N TYR A 421 12.01 5.41 10.14
CA TYR A 421 11.33 6.11 11.23
C TYR A 421 12.28 7.03 12.00
N SER A 422 13.50 6.54 12.28
CA SER A 422 14.49 7.31 13.02
C SER A 422 15.00 8.50 12.21
N LEU A 423 15.24 8.34 10.91
CA LEU A 423 15.60 9.43 9.99
C LEU A 423 14.50 10.50 9.93
N LEU A 424 13.24 10.10 9.78
CA LEU A 424 12.11 11.01 9.85
C LEU A 424 12.12 11.80 11.17
N ASN A 425 12.30 11.10 12.30
CA ASN A 425 12.33 11.70 13.62
C ASN A 425 13.46 12.74 13.79
N GLN A 426 14.60 12.57 13.12
CA GLN A 426 15.73 13.51 13.20
C GLN A 426 15.38 14.89 12.61
N ARG A 427 14.36 14.99 11.74
CA ARG A 427 13.91 16.25 11.13
C ARG A 427 13.22 17.20 12.09
N TYR A 428 12.75 16.70 13.23
CA TYR A 428 12.02 17.50 14.20
C TYR A 428 12.93 17.82 15.40
N ALA A 429 12.72 18.96 16.04
CA ALA A 429 13.47 19.33 17.25
C ALA A 429 12.95 18.58 18.48
N ALA A 430 13.82 18.27 19.44
CA ALA A 430 13.44 17.57 20.68
C ALA A 430 12.40 18.33 21.54
N GLY A 431 12.22 19.63 21.31
CA GLY A 431 11.21 20.47 21.96
C GLY A 431 10.62 21.56 21.05
N GLY A 432 10.56 21.30 19.73
CA GLY A 432 10.11 22.29 18.75
C GLY A 432 8.59 22.47 18.69
N ALA A 433 8.15 23.61 18.13
CA ALA A 433 6.74 23.91 17.84
C ALA A 433 6.14 23.03 16.73
N GLN A 434 6.97 22.49 15.83
CA GLN A 434 6.60 21.64 14.68
C GLN A 434 6.28 20.17 15.08
N GLY A 435 5.81 19.95 16.30
CA GLY A 435 5.70 18.62 16.90
C GLY A 435 7.03 18.15 17.51
N PRO A 436 7.04 17.71 18.79
CA PRO A 436 8.26 17.20 19.39
C PRO A 436 8.67 15.87 18.74
N ARG A 437 9.98 15.58 18.72
CA ARG A 437 10.49 14.23 18.46
C ARG A 437 9.70 13.20 19.25
N LYS A 438 9.42 12.07 18.61
CA LYS A 438 8.82 10.90 19.25
C LYS A 438 9.92 10.03 19.84
N GLY A 439 9.64 9.34 20.94
CA GLY A 439 10.56 8.35 21.52
C GLY A 439 10.44 6.97 20.86
N ALA A 440 9.31 6.69 20.22
CA ALA A 440 9.03 5.41 19.59
C ALA A 440 8.04 5.55 18.43
N VAL A 441 8.04 4.57 17.53
CA VAL A 441 6.94 4.26 16.60
C VAL A 441 6.29 2.95 17.03
N ILE A 442 4.97 2.88 17.05
CA ILE A 442 4.20 1.68 17.36
C ILE A 442 3.69 1.07 16.07
N GLU A 443 4.26 -0.07 15.68
CA GLU A 443 3.77 -0.85 14.54
C GLU A 443 2.58 -1.71 14.96
N HIS A 444 1.43 -1.51 14.31
CA HIS A 444 0.28 -2.41 14.43
C HIS A 444 0.37 -3.46 13.34
N MET A 445 0.57 -4.71 13.76
CA MET A 445 0.69 -5.86 12.86
C MET A 445 0.20 -7.14 13.55
N ARG A 446 0.11 -8.23 12.80
CA ARG A 446 -0.20 -9.54 13.40
C ARG A 446 0.89 -9.96 14.38
N LYS A 447 0.50 -10.36 15.59
CA LYS A 447 1.35 -11.06 16.55
C LYS A 447 0.59 -12.28 17.07
N GLY A 448 0.95 -13.46 16.56
CA GLY A 448 0.21 -14.69 16.82
C GLY A 448 -1.20 -14.62 16.20
N GLN A 449 -2.22 -14.75 17.05
CA GLN A 449 -3.64 -14.84 16.63
C GLN A 449 -4.41 -13.50 16.71
N ARG A 450 -3.72 -12.38 16.91
CA ARG A 450 -4.34 -11.04 17.00
C ARG A 450 -3.52 -9.97 16.30
N ILE A 451 -4.12 -8.86 15.95
CA ILE A 451 -3.40 -7.60 15.69
C ILE A 451 -2.90 -7.04 17.03
N ALA A 452 -1.62 -6.64 17.09
CA ALA A 452 -1.01 -6.12 18.30
C ALA A 452 -0.08 -4.93 17.99
N PRO A 453 0.03 -3.97 18.93
CA PRO A 453 1.04 -2.93 18.88
C PRO A 453 2.42 -3.51 19.20
N VAL A 454 3.42 -3.12 18.42
CA VAL A 454 4.84 -3.47 18.60
C VAL A 454 5.65 -2.17 18.63
N PRO A 455 6.10 -1.72 19.81
CA PRO A 455 6.87 -0.49 19.92
C PRO A 455 8.29 -0.71 19.40
N LEU A 456 8.76 0.23 18.57
CA LEU A 456 10.13 0.37 18.11
C LEU A 456 10.69 1.67 18.66
N THR A 457 11.66 1.56 19.57
CA THR A 457 12.39 2.72 20.12
C THR A 457 13.19 3.38 19.02
N LEU A 458 13.02 4.69 18.82
CA LEU A 458 13.70 5.41 17.77
C LEU A 458 15.17 5.65 18.13
N LEU A 459 16.02 5.57 17.13
CA LEU A 459 17.46 5.59 17.28
C LEU A 459 17.99 7.02 17.43
N GLU A 460 19.03 7.17 18.24
CA GLU A 460 19.79 8.42 18.28
C GLU A 460 20.62 8.59 17.00
N ARG A 461 21.01 9.84 16.70
CA ARG A 461 21.70 10.17 15.43
C ARG A 461 22.86 9.23 15.11
N ARG A 462 23.73 8.97 16.10
CA ARG A 462 24.91 8.11 15.92
C ARG A 462 24.53 6.67 15.56
N GLU A 463 23.48 6.15 16.17
CA GLU A 463 23.00 4.79 15.89
C GLU A 463 22.35 4.70 14.50
N VAL A 464 21.72 5.78 14.03
CA VAL A 464 21.22 5.88 12.65
C VAL A 464 22.38 5.86 11.66
N GLU A 465 23.45 6.64 11.90
CA GLU A 465 24.66 6.64 11.07
C GLU A 465 25.28 5.24 11.00
N GLU A 466 25.50 4.59 12.17
CA GLU A 466 26.09 3.25 12.26
C GLU A 466 25.25 2.19 11.51
N ARG A 467 23.92 2.21 11.66
CA ARG A 467 23.04 1.26 10.96
C ARG A 467 22.91 1.54 9.47
N LEU A 468 22.90 2.81 9.06
CA LEU A 468 22.84 3.18 7.64
C LEU A 468 24.14 2.81 6.92
N GLU A 469 25.30 3.02 7.57
CA GLU A 469 26.59 2.58 7.06
C GLU A 469 26.66 1.05 6.96
N ALA A 470 26.18 0.32 7.96
CA ALA A 470 26.11 -1.15 7.92
C ALA A 470 25.20 -1.67 6.78
N PHE A 471 24.07 -0.99 6.53
CA PHE A 471 23.21 -1.31 5.39
C PHE A 471 23.92 -1.11 4.05
N LEU A 472 24.60 0.02 3.86
CA LEU A 472 25.38 0.30 2.64
C LEU A 472 26.45 -0.78 2.40
N GLN A 473 27.21 -1.14 3.45
CA GLN A 473 28.22 -2.19 3.38
C GLN A 473 27.61 -3.55 3.01
N GLN A 474 26.48 -3.90 3.61
CA GLN A 474 25.80 -5.16 3.34
C GLN A 474 25.32 -5.27 1.89
N VAL A 475 24.74 -4.20 1.34
CA VAL A 475 24.33 -4.19 -0.08
C VAL A 475 25.56 -4.32 -0.97
N ASN A 476 26.64 -3.58 -0.69
CA ASN A 476 27.88 -3.67 -1.48
C ASN A 476 28.49 -5.08 -1.46
N LEU A 477 28.51 -5.74 -0.29
CA LEU A 477 28.95 -7.14 -0.17
C LEU A 477 28.07 -8.08 -0.99
N PHE A 478 26.75 -7.91 -0.91
CA PHE A 478 25.80 -8.72 -1.69
C PHE A 478 26.01 -8.54 -3.20
N VAL A 479 26.13 -7.28 -3.64
CA VAL A 479 26.36 -6.92 -5.05
C VAL A 479 27.64 -7.59 -5.55
N SER A 480 28.73 -7.49 -4.79
CA SER A 480 29.97 -8.15 -5.12
C SER A 480 29.76 -9.67 -5.22
N ALA A 481 29.25 -10.33 -4.18
CA ALA A 481 29.12 -11.79 -4.18
C ALA A 481 28.22 -12.37 -5.30
N VAL A 482 27.18 -11.65 -5.74
CA VAL A 482 26.25 -12.13 -6.77
C VAL A 482 26.70 -11.75 -8.19
N TYR A 483 27.49 -10.69 -8.35
CA TYR A 483 27.85 -10.13 -9.66
C TYR A 483 29.37 -9.96 -9.90
N ASN A 484 30.24 -10.46 -9.03
CA ASN A 484 31.69 -10.53 -9.24
C ASN A 484 32.05 -11.57 -10.31
N ASP A 485 31.76 -11.33 -11.59
CA ASP A 485 32.49 -11.96 -12.71
C ASP A 485 32.11 -11.41 -14.09
N ASP A 486 31.80 -10.11 -14.21
CA ASP A 486 32.11 -9.46 -15.48
C ASP A 486 33.63 -9.45 -15.57
N GLY A 487 34.17 -10.53 -16.11
CA GLY A 487 35.58 -10.70 -16.38
C GLY A 487 36.06 -9.48 -17.14
N GLY A 488 36.70 -8.56 -16.42
CA GLY A 488 37.89 -7.87 -16.88
C GLY A 488 39.03 -8.88 -17.09
N GLY A 489 38.74 -10.02 -17.72
CA GLY A 489 39.71 -10.79 -18.44
C GLY A 489 40.20 -9.88 -19.54
N GLY A 490 41.27 -9.15 -19.22
CA GLY A 490 42.18 -8.59 -20.20
C GLY A 490 42.84 -9.73 -20.97
N GLY A 491 42.04 -10.48 -21.73
CA GLY A 491 42.51 -11.10 -22.94
C GLY A 491 42.68 -9.97 -23.94
N ASP A 492 43.86 -9.37 -23.92
CA ASP A 492 44.43 -8.72 -25.09
C ASP A 492 44.54 -9.79 -26.19
N ASP A 493 43.45 -10.07 -26.91
CA ASP A 493 43.45 -10.91 -28.11
C ASP A 493 42.37 -10.38 -29.07
N ASP A 494 42.82 -9.42 -29.89
CA ASP A 494 42.49 -9.18 -31.30
C ASP A 494 41.08 -9.49 -31.85
N ASP A 495 40.46 -8.42 -32.34
CA ASP A 495 39.85 -8.33 -33.67
C ASP A 495 38.68 -9.28 -33.99
N ASP A 496 37.47 -8.89 -33.58
CA ASP A 496 36.28 -9.08 -34.43
C ASP A 496 35.21 -8.01 -34.11
N GLY A 497 35.16 -6.98 -34.95
CA GLY A 497 34.33 -5.77 -34.82
C GLY A 497 32.82 -5.97 -34.97
N ASN A 498 32.24 -7.07 -34.45
CA ASN A 498 30.80 -7.28 -34.44
C ASN A 498 30.33 -8.15 -33.25
N GLY A 499 30.93 -7.95 -32.09
CA GLY A 499 30.43 -8.49 -30.83
C GLY A 499 29.51 -7.48 -30.16
N VAL A 500 28.20 -7.59 -30.39
CA VAL A 500 27.20 -7.10 -29.44
C VAL A 500 27.38 -7.92 -28.17
N CYS A 501 28.40 -7.59 -27.37
CA CYS A 501 28.49 -8.03 -25.99
C CYS A 501 27.31 -7.35 -25.31
N GLY A 502 26.16 -8.02 -25.33
CA GLY A 502 25.05 -7.75 -24.45
C GLY A 502 25.56 -8.00 -23.04
N GLY A 503 26.32 -7.05 -22.50
CA GLY A 503 26.45 -6.90 -21.07
C GLY A 503 25.02 -6.77 -20.59
N SER A 504 24.47 -7.88 -20.09
CA SER A 504 23.08 -8.00 -19.70
C SER A 504 22.82 -6.87 -18.74
N ALA A 505 22.22 -5.79 -19.23
CA ALA A 505 22.02 -4.57 -18.48
C ALA A 505 21.37 -5.00 -17.16
N ARG A 506 22.12 -4.84 -16.08
CA ARG A 506 21.82 -5.39 -14.77
C ARG A 506 20.39 -5.03 -14.40
N ASP A 507 19.45 -5.97 -14.50
CA ASP A 507 18.05 -5.67 -14.20
C ASP A 507 17.94 -5.26 -12.72
N PRO A 508 17.66 -3.98 -12.41
CA PRO A 508 17.62 -3.53 -11.03
C PRO A 508 16.49 -4.22 -10.24
N THR A 509 15.41 -4.61 -10.91
CA THR A 509 14.30 -5.32 -10.28
C THR A 509 14.76 -6.69 -9.80
N ALA A 510 15.47 -7.42 -10.66
CA ALA A 510 16.05 -8.71 -10.31
C ALA A 510 17.03 -8.62 -9.14
N LEU A 511 17.91 -7.61 -9.17
CA LEU A 511 18.88 -7.34 -8.12
C LEU A 511 18.21 -7.17 -6.75
N TRP A 512 17.23 -6.27 -6.65
CA TRP A 512 16.59 -5.96 -5.37
C TRP A 512 15.70 -7.09 -4.86
N ARG A 513 15.07 -7.86 -5.77
CA ARG A 513 14.35 -9.09 -5.40
C ARG A 513 15.31 -10.15 -4.83
N ALA A 514 16.51 -10.26 -5.39
CA ALA A 514 17.55 -11.16 -4.91
C ALA A 514 18.11 -10.70 -3.56
N PHE A 515 18.39 -9.40 -3.39
CA PHE A 515 18.82 -8.83 -2.11
C PHE A 515 17.77 -9.02 -1.02
N ALA A 516 16.49 -8.82 -1.33
CA ALA A 516 15.41 -9.06 -0.38
C ALA A 516 15.35 -10.54 0.05
N LEU A 517 15.60 -11.48 -0.87
CA LEU A 517 15.72 -12.90 -0.52
C LEU A 517 16.95 -13.17 0.34
N TYR A 518 18.10 -12.56 0.04
CA TYR A 518 19.30 -12.64 0.88
C TYR A 518 19.02 -12.19 2.32
N ASP A 519 18.42 -11.01 2.50
CA ASP A 519 18.15 -10.49 3.85
C ASP A 519 17.24 -11.43 4.66
N ILE A 520 16.29 -12.08 4.00
CA ILE A 520 15.43 -13.09 4.63
C ILE A 520 16.23 -14.32 5.06
N LEU A 521 17.03 -14.88 4.14
CA LEU A 521 17.77 -16.12 4.37
C LEU A 521 18.86 -15.96 5.42
N ALA A 522 19.55 -14.81 5.45
CA ALA A 522 20.57 -14.51 6.44
C ALA A 522 19.99 -14.50 7.88
N ARG A 523 18.72 -14.10 8.03
CA ARG A 523 17.99 -14.09 9.30
C ARG A 523 17.35 -15.43 9.68
N MET A 524 17.28 -16.38 8.75
CA MET A 524 16.75 -17.73 9.01
C MET A 524 17.81 -18.62 9.66
N ALA A 525 17.37 -19.49 10.57
CA ALA A 525 18.23 -20.55 11.09
C ALA A 525 18.65 -21.50 9.94
N PRO A 526 19.87 -22.07 9.96
CA PRO A 526 20.37 -22.88 8.85
C PRO A 526 19.47 -24.07 8.46
N ASP A 527 18.77 -24.67 9.43
CA ASP A 527 17.83 -25.78 9.25
C ASP A 527 16.47 -25.35 8.68
N GLU A 528 16.09 -24.07 8.82
CA GLU A 528 14.86 -23.52 8.24
C GLU A 528 15.04 -23.03 6.80
N ARG A 529 16.29 -22.89 6.33
CA ARG A 529 16.59 -22.38 4.99
C ARG A 529 16.19 -23.38 3.91
N PRO A 530 15.54 -22.94 2.82
CA PRO A 530 15.28 -23.82 1.68
C PRO A 530 16.59 -24.33 1.07
N SER A 531 16.59 -25.58 0.61
CA SER A 531 17.74 -26.15 -0.10
C SER A 531 18.07 -25.36 -1.37
N VAL A 532 19.32 -25.46 -1.83
CA VAL A 532 19.79 -24.80 -3.07
C VAL A 532 18.86 -25.12 -4.27
N GLY A 533 18.41 -26.37 -4.37
CA GLY A 533 17.46 -26.80 -5.42
C GLY A 533 16.07 -26.17 -5.25
N HIS A 534 15.59 -26.01 -4.02
CA HIS A 534 14.35 -25.30 -3.74
C HIS A 534 14.45 -23.82 -4.07
N LEU A 535 15.53 -23.15 -3.67
CA LEU A 535 15.78 -21.75 -4.00
C LEU A 535 15.81 -21.54 -5.51
N ARG A 536 16.54 -22.39 -6.25
CA ARG A 536 16.58 -22.32 -7.70
C ARG A 536 15.17 -22.40 -8.31
N ARG A 537 14.38 -23.41 -7.92
CA ARG A 537 13.00 -23.56 -8.43
C ARG A 537 12.09 -22.40 -8.02
N PHE A 538 12.24 -21.89 -6.80
CA PHE A 538 11.52 -20.71 -6.34
C PHE A 538 11.84 -19.48 -7.18
N LEU A 539 13.11 -19.28 -7.53
CA LEU A 539 13.55 -18.18 -8.37
C LEU A 539 13.14 -18.32 -9.84
N GLU A 540 13.00 -19.55 -10.35
CA GLU A 540 12.58 -19.84 -11.71
C GLU A 540 11.05 -19.78 -11.87
N ARG A 541 10.31 -20.40 -10.95
CA ARG A 541 8.87 -20.70 -11.08
C ARG A 541 7.98 -19.97 -10.08
N GLY A 542 8.55 -19.39 -9.03
CA GLY A 542 7.82 -18.80 -7.92
C GLY A 542 7.38 -19.78 -6.83
N TYR A 543 7.81 -21.06 -6.87
CA TYR A 543 7.54 -22.05 -5.82
C TYR A 543 8.60 -23.16 -5.83
N CYS A 544 8.82 -23.82 -4.69
CA CYS A 544 9.91 -24.77 -4.48
C CYS A 544 9.58 -26.20 -4.92
N GLY A 545 8.31 -26.60 -4.86
CA GLY A 545 7.89 -28.00 -4.99
C GLY A 545 7.20 -28.37 -6.32
N GLU A 546 6.44 -29.47 -6.28
CA GLU A 546 5.55 -29.91 -7.38
C GLU A 546 4.18 -29.25 -7.32
N LYS A 547 3.91 -28.49 -6.26
CA LYS A 547 2.70 -27.73 -6.01
C LYS A 547 3.07 -26.43 -5.31
N LEU A 548 2.16 -25.46 -5.32
CA LEU A 548 2.33 -24.21 -4.59
C LEU A 548 1.94 -24.43 -3.14
N GLU A 549 2.90 -24.30 -2.23
CA GLU A 549 2.67 -24.49 -0.80
C GLU A 549 2.58 -23.16 -0.05
N TRP A 550 2.03 -23.20 1.16
CA TRP A 550 1.95 -22.02 2.01
C TRP A 550 3.31 -21.48 2.44
N ASP A 551 4.34 -22.33 2.47
CA ASP A 551 5.71 -21.88 2.75
C ASP A 551 6.27 -21.06 1.58
N ASP A 552 5.94 -21.41 0.33
CA ASP A 552 6.26 -20.58 -0.84
C ASP A 552 5.55 -19.22 -0.79
N ILE A 553 4.24 -19.24 -0.46
CA ILE A 553 3.42 -18.03 -0.33
C ILE A 553 3.97 -17.13 0.79
N HIS A 554 4.36 -17.73 1.92
CA HIS A 554 4.96 -17.02 3.04
C HIS A 554 6.31 -16.40 2.67
N LEU A 555 7.19 -17.15 1.98
CA LEU A 555 8.47 -16.62 1.51
C LEU A 555 8.30 -15.45 0.54
N HIS A 556 7.31 -15.52 -0.37
CA HIS A 556 6.94 -14.37 -1.21
C HIS A 556 6.48 -13.17 -0.39
N ALA A 557 5.65 -13.39 0.63
CA ALA A 557 5.19 -12.31 1.50
C ALA A 557 6.32 -11.68 2.32
N GLN A 558 7.30 -12.47 2.77
CA GLN A 558 8.53 -11.97 3.39
C GLN A 558 9.32 -11.08 2.41
N ARG A 559 9.51 -11.52 1.17
CA ARG A 559 10.20 -10.74 0.14
C ARG A 559 9.48 -9.41 -0.13
N LYS A 560 8.15 -9.43 -0.20
CA LYS A 560 7.34 -8.21 -0.34
C LYS A 560 7.51 -7.27 0.86
N ALA A 561 7.54 -7.80 2.08
CA ALA A 561 7.73 -7.00 3.29
C ALA A 561 9.09 -6.28 3.30
N VAL A 562 10.17 -6.97 2.89
CA VAL A 562 11.51 -6.37 2.76
C VAL A 562 11.52 -5.28 1.69
N LEU A 563 11.04 -5.57 0.49
CA LEU A 563 11.01 -4.60 -0.61
C LEU A 563 10.19 -3.36 -0.28
N TYR A 564 9.04 -3.52 0.38
CA TYR A 564 8.24 -2.40 0.86
C TYR A 564 8.97 -1.59 1.94
N SER A 565 9.67 -2.26 2.85
CA SER A 565 10.44 -1.59 3.92
C SER A 565 11.61 -0.77 3.34
N LEU A 566 12.32 -1.31 2.33
CA LEU A 566 13.32 -0.57 1.57
C LEU A 566 12.70 0.61 0.81
N ARG A 567 11.47 0.47 0.32
CA ARG A 567 10.77 1.56 -0.35
C ARG A 567 10.43 2.70 0.61
N MET A 568 9.94 2.37 1.80
CA MET A 568 9.74 3.38 2.85
C MET A 568 11.04 4.12 3.18
N LEU A 569 12.16 3.38 3.31
CA LEU A 569 13.47 3.98 3.55
C LEU A 569 13.87 4.92 2.41
N LYS A 570 13.72 4.48 1.15
CA LYS A 570 13.97 5.31 -0.04
C LYS A 570 13.16 6.62 -0.01
N ASP A 571 11.86 6.54 0.26
CA ASP A 571 10.99 7.70 0.25
C ASP A 571 11.35 8.70 1.37
N VAL A 572 11.72 8.20 2.56
CA VAL A 572 12.21 9.05 3.67
C VAL A 572 13.58 9.66 3.37
N LEU A 573 14.50 8.90 2.75
CA LEU A 573 15.81 9.40 2.35
C LEU A 573 15.70 10.52 1.31
N ALA A 574 14.86 10.32 0.29
CA ALA A 574 14.57 11.35 -0.71
C ALA A 574 14.00 12.62 -0.06
N ALA A 575 13.09 12.47 0.91
CA ALA A 575 12.56 13.59 1.66
C ALA A 575 13.60 14.30 2.55
N SER A 576 14.63 13.57 3.00
CA SER A 576 15.67 14.06 3.92
C SER A 576 16.82 14.75 3.20
N GLY A 577 17.08 14.40 1.93
CA GLY A 577 18.14 15.01 1.11
C GLY A 577 17.94 16.51 0.85
N GLU A 578 16.72 17.03 1.05
CA GLU A 578 16.39 18.45 0.88
C GLU A 578 16.27 19.22 2.23
N ALA A 579 16.56 18.57 3.37
CA ALA A 579 16.54 19.24 4.68
C ALA A 579 17.81 20.12 4.87
N PRO A 580 17.71 21.28 5.57
CA PRO A 580 18.87 22.12 5.84
C PRO A 580 19.96 21.36 6.61
N GLU A 581 21.20 21.39 6.10
CA GLU A 581 22.40 20.82 6.74
C GLU A 581 22.53 21.03 8.27
N PRO A 582 22.19 22.20 8.87
CA PRO A 582 22.40 22.39 10.31
C PRO A 582 21.68 21.38 11.21
N MET A 583 20.69 20.63 10.72
CA MET A 583 19.94 19.66 11.53
C MET A 583 20.54 18.24 11.52
N LEU A 584 21.04 17.77 10.37
CA LEU A 584 21.42 16.36 10.19
C LEU A 584 22.89 16.09 10.55
N GLY A 585 23.78 17.07 10.42
CA GLY A 585 25.22 16.89 10.62
C GLY A 585 25.91 16.23 9.41
N GLY A 586 27.16 16.61 9.14
CA GLY A 586 27.83 16.27 7.87
C GLY A 586 28.02 14.77 7.61
N GLY A 587 28.22 13.96 8.66
CA GLY A 587 28.35 12.50 8.54
C GLY A 587 27.06 11.85 8.05
N LEU A 588 25.95 12.08 8.77
CA LEU A 588 24.63 11.61 8.36
C LEU A 588 24.21 12.11 6.96
N THR A 589 24.47 13.38 6.62
CA THR A 589 24.14 13.91 5.28
C THR A 589 24.86 13.16 4.17
N ALA A 590 26.14 12.81 4.35
CA ALA A 590 26.89 12.03 3.37
C ALA A 590 26.29 10.62 3.20
N LEU A 591 25.97 9.94 4.30
CA LEU A 591 25.34 8.61 4.27
C LEU A 591 23.94 8.63 3.63
N ILE A 592 23.14 9.67 3.90
CA ILE A 592 21.83 9.86 3.26
C ILE A 592 21.98 10.00 1.75
N SER A 593 22.95 10.79 1.28
CA SER A 593 23.22 10.98 -0.15
C SER A 593 23.63 9.66 -0.83
N GLU A 594 24.53 8.91 -0.21
CA GLU A 594 24.98 7.60 -0.71
C GLU A 594 23.81 6.59 -0.76
N ALA A 595 23.03 6.48 0.33
CA ALA A 595 21.88 5.58 0.39
C ALA A 595 20.77 5.98 -0.59
N THR A 596 20.55 7.27 -0.81
CA THR A 596 19.62 7.78 -1.84
C THR A 596 20.09 7.40 -3.23
N GLY A 597 21.40 7.49 -3.49
CA GLY A 597 22.02 7.02 -4.73
C GLY A 597 21.83 5.52 -4.95
N LEU A 598 22.10 4.72 -3.92
CA LEU A 598 21.97 3.27 -3.95
C LEU A 598 20.52 2.81 -4.19
N LEU A 599 19.55 3.38 -3.48
CA LEU A 599 18.13 3.00 -3.58
C LEU A 599 17.40 3.64 -4.77
N ARG A 600 18.10 4.44 -5.60
CA ARG A 600 17.53 5.09 -6.78
C ARG A 600 16.81 4.10 -7.70
N ASP A 601 17.42 2.96 -7.92
CA ASP A 601 16.92 1.92 -8.85
C ASP A 601 16.07 0.85 -8.16
N LEU A 602 15.65 1.08 -6.91
CA LEU A 602 14.69 0.20 -6.24
C LEU A 602 13.41 0.08 -7.08
N PRO A 603 12.88 -1.14 -7.31
CA PRO A 603 11.72 -1.37 -8.15
C PRO A 603 10.49 -0.59 -7.70
N ARG A 604 9.59 -0.34 -8.65
CA ARG A 604 8.30 0.31 -8.38
C ARG A 604 7.39 -0.63 -7.62
N LEU A 605 6.39 -0.10 -6.92
CA LEU A 605 5.49 -0.91 -6.10
C LEU A 605 4.69 -1.94 -6.91
N ARG A 606 4.44 -1.69 -8.21
CA ARG A 606 3.83 -2.66 -9.12
C ARG A 606 4.71 -3.88 -9.43
N ASP A 607 6.03 -3.70 -9.37
CA ASP A 607 7.01 -4.73 -9.71
C ASP A 607 7.39 -5.58 -8.49
N CYS A 608 7.24 -5.07 -7.27
CA CYS A 608 7.48 -5.80 -6.03
C CYS A 608 6.55 -7.03 -5.79
N PRO A 609 5.21 -6.97 -6.05
CA PRO A 609 4.26 -7.99 -5.61
C PRO A 609 4.05 -9.16 -6.58
N GLN A 610 4.64 -9.19 -7.77
CA GLN A 610 4.40 -10.25 -8.73
C GLN A 610 4.96 -11.58 -8.22
N ARG A 611 4.06 -12.54 -7.94
CA ARG A 611 4.41 -13.93 -7.60
C ARG A 611 4.65 -14.78 -8.85
N THR A 612 3.97 -14.44 -9.94
CA THR A 612 3.71 -15.33 -11.09
C THR A 612 4.88 -15.47 -12.06
N CYS A 613 5.94 -14.69 -11.88
CA CYS A 613 7.19 -14.87 -12.61
C CYS A 613 8.31 -15.01 -11.59
N GLY A 614 9.34 -15.78 -11.93
CA GLY A 614 10.60 -15.80 -11.21
C GLY A 614 11.26 -14.41 -11.09
N ILE A 615 12.56 -14.36 -10.80
CA ILE A 615 13.27 -13.08 -10.65
C ILE A 615 13.25 -12.21 -11.93
N GLY A 616 13.03 -12.79 -13.09
CA GLY A 616 12.73 -12.13 -14.37
C GLY A 616 12.25 -13.20 -15.34
N GLY A 617 11.44 -12.84 -16.34
CA GLY A 617 10.82 -13.78 -17.29
C GLY A 617 11.77 -14.55 -18.21
N ASP A 618 13.05 -14.64 -17.86
CA ASP A 618 14.01 -15.50 -18.52
C ASP A 618 13.93 -16.87 -17.86
N GLU A 619 13.07 -17.74 -18.39
CA GLU A 619 12.97 -19.15 -17.97
C GLU A 619 14.27 -19.95 -18.27
N GLY A 620 15.33 -19.30 -18.76
CA GLY A 620 16.60 -19.92 -19.16
C GLY A 620 17.85 -19.34 -18.50
N GLY A 621 18.44 -20.10 -17.57
CA GLY A 621 19.88 -20.34 -17.59
C GLY A 621 20.74 -19.66 -16.53
N GLU A 622 20.91 -18.33 -16.57
CA GLU A 622 22.03 -17.70 -15.84
C GLU A 622 21.63 -16.86 -14.63
N GLY A 623 20.59 -16.02 -14.74
CA GLY A 623 20.21 -15.10 -13.66
C GLY A 623 19.90 -15.81 -12.33
N PRO A 624 18.94 -16.75 -12.28
CA PRO A 624 18.62 -17.50 -11.07
C PRO A 624 19.82 -18.28 -10.53
N ARG A 625 20.66 -18.82 -11.42
CA ARG A 625 21.85 -19.59 -11.04
C ARG A 625 22.87 -18.71 -10.31
N ARG A 626 23.22 -17.55 -10.87
CA ARG A 626 24.16 -16.58 -10.26
C ARG A 626 23.65 -16.09 -8.91
N VAL A 627 22.36 -15.77 -8.82
CA VAL A 627 21.73 -15.38 -7.55
C VAL A 627 21.88 -16.48 -6.51
N VAL A 628 21.58 -17.74 -6.86
CA VAL A 628 21.72 -18.86 -5.92
C VAL A 628 23.17 -19.09 -5.51
N GLU A 629 24.12 -19.04 -6.44
CA GLU A 629 25.55 -19.22 -6.15
C GLU A 629 26.08 -18.13 -5.21
N GLY A 630 25.76 -16.85 -5.48
CA GLY A 630 26.14 -15.75 -4.61
C GLY A 630 25.45 -15.79 -3.23
N LEU A 631 24.18 -16.20 -3.17
CA LEU A 631 23.49 -16.44 -1.89
C LEU A 631 24.18 -17.53 -1.08
N VAL A 632 24.56 -18.65 -1.71
CA VAL A 632 25.25 -19.75 -1.04
C VAL A 632 26.62 -19.31 -0.52
N LEU A 633 27.36 -18.50 -1.30
CA LEU A 633 28.65 -17.95 -0.88
C LEU A 633 28.51 -17.10 0.39
N LEU A 634 27.62 -16.10 0.36
CA LEU A 634 27.40 -15.19 1.49
C LEU A 634 26.92 -15.92 2.75
N LEU A 635 26.00 -16.88 2.60
CA LEU A 635 25.43 -17.60 3.74
C LEU A 635 26.39 -18.63 4.35
N LYS A 636 27.43 -19.06 3.63
CA LYS A 636 28.50 -19.93 4.14
C LYS A 636 29.55 -19.14 4.93
N GLU A 637 29.93 -17.95 4.46
CA GLU A 637 30.88 -17.09 5.17
C GLU A 637 30.39 -16.68 6.57
N GLU A 638 29.08 -16.56 6.78
CA GLU A 638 28.51 -16.32 8.11
C GLU A 638 28.56 -17.54 9.05
N GLY A 639 28.74 -18.75 8.50
CA GLY A 639 28.72 -20.02 9.24
C GLY A 639 30.08 -20.49 9.75
N GLU A 640 31.19 -20.02 9.19
CA GLU A 640 32.55 -20.38 9.62
C GLU A 640 33.03 -19.50 10.80
N GLY A 641 32.20 -19.40 11.82
CA GLY A 641 32.59 -18.97 13.16
C GLY A 641 32.92 -20.20 14.02
N GLU A 642 34.21 -20.57 14.07
CA GLU A 642 34.79 -21.47 15.09
C GLU A 642 34.04 -22.80 15.34
N GLY A 643 33.96 -23.69 14.35
CA GLY A 643 33.48 -25.06 14.50
C GLY A 643 34.51 -26.07 14.00
N GLY A 644 35.12 -26.84 14.90
CA GLY A 644 36.07 -27.91 14.59
C GLY A 644 35.50 -29.06 13.73
N PRO A 645 36.37 -29.96 13.25
CA PRO A 645 36.14 -30.76 12.05
C PRO A 645 35.06 -31.84 12.20
N GLU A 646 34.21 -31.84 11.16
CA GLU A 646 33.36 -32.89 10.60
C GLU A 646 33.51 -34.30 11.18
N LEU A 647 32.47 -34.76 11.89
CA LEU A 647 32.21 -36.18 12.12
C LEU A 647 31.25 -36.70 11.04
N GLY A 648 31.78 -37.46 10.10
CA GLY A 648 31.01 -38.19 9.09
C GLY A 648 30.10 -39.23 9.72
N GLY A 649 28.80 -39.11 9.50
CA GLY A 649 27.78 -40.07 9.88
C GLY A 649 26.95 -40.45 8.66
N SER A 650 27.29 -41.57 8.06
CA SER A 650 26.63 -42.18 6.90
C SER A 650 25.13 -42.39 7.11
N LEU A 651 24.35 -41.89 6.16
CA LEU A 651 22.94 -42.19 5.92
C LEU A 651 22.75 -43.70 5.71
N ALA A 652 21.78 -44.29 6.41
CA ALA A 652 21.22 -45.59 6.09
C ALA A 652 19.69 -45.44 6.03
N GLU A 653 19.18 -45.41 4.82
CA GLU A 653 17.77 -45.46 4.49
C GLU A 653 17.19 -46.83 4.84
N GLY A 654 16.09 -46.86 5.57
CA GLY A 654 15.29 -48.04 5.82
C GLY A 654 13.81 -47.71 5.61
N PRO A 655 13.19 -48.12 4.50
CA PRO A 655 11.75 -48.05 4.31
C PRO A 655 11.13 -49.34 4.83
N ASP A 656 10.08 -49.26 5.66
CA ASP A 656 9.03 -50.29 5.63
C ASP A 656 7.82 -50.02 6.54
N LEU A 657 6.67 -50.44 5.99
CA LEU A 657 5.47 -50.95 6.67
C LEU A 657 4.43 -49.98 7.26
N LEU A 658 3.51 -49.64 6.36
CA LEU A 658 2.05 -49.71 6.51
C LEU A 658 1.55 -50.41 7.81
N GLY A 659 0.87 -49.65 8.66
CA GLY A 659 0.10 -50.13 9.81
C GLY A 659 -1.30 -49.51 9.81
N ALA A 660 -2.31 -50.38 9.71
CA ALA A 660 -3.70 -50.06 9.43
C ALA A 660 -4.46 -49.42 10.61
N SER A 661 -5.43 -48.57 10.24
CA SER A 661 -6.82 -48.54 10.73
C SER A 661 -7.07 -48.81 12.22
N SER A 662 -7.47 -47.77 12.95
CA SER A 662 -8.46 -47.91 14.03
C SER A 662 -9.41 -46.73 14.03
N ARG A 663 -10.65 -47.03 13.64
CA ARG A 663 -11.86 -46.24 13.92
C ARG A 663 -12.02 -46.13 15.43
N ASN A 664 -12.07 -44.92 15.96
CA ASN A 664 -12.84 -44.67 17.18
C ASN A 664 -13.88 -43.58 16.91
N GLN A 665 -15.13 -44.03 17.00
CA GLN A 665 -16.33 -43.21 16.99
C GLN A 665 -16.47 -42.49 18.31
N GLY A 666 -16.91 -41.23 18.23
CA GLY A 666 -17.90 -40.67 19.14
C GLY A 666 -17.41 -40.24 20.51
N ASP A 667 -17.30 -38.93 20.71
CA ASP A 667 -18.10 -38.36 21.78
C ASP A 667 -18.56 -36.93 21.45
N ARG A 668 -19.86 -36.70 21.64
CA ARG A 668 -20.57 -35.43 21.41
C ARG A 668 -20.68 -34.76 22.78
N GLY A 669 -19.71 -33.94 23.14
CA GLY A 669 -19.75 -33.10 24.36
C GLY A 669 -20.44 -31.77 24.09
N GLN A 670 -21.57 -31.56 24.76
CA GLN A 670 -22.41 -30.37 24.67
C GLN A 670 -21.74 -29.07 25.14
N LEU A 671 -22.13 -28.02 24.42
CA LEU A 671 -22.20 -26.60 24.77
C LEU A 671 -22.31 -26.30 26.28
N ASN A 672 -21.38 -25.52 26.81
CA ASN A 672 -21.61 -24.70 28.00
C ASN A 672 -21.30 -23.24 27.67
N ASN A 673 -22.37 -22.45 27.57
CA ASN A 673 -22.35 -20.99 27.59
C ASN A 673 -21.95 -20.53 28.99
N ALA A 674 -20.81 -19.89 29.13
CA ALA A 674 -20.45 -19.14 30.34
C ALA A 674 -20.26 -17.67 29.97
N SER A 675 -21.34 -16.91 30.12
CA SER A 675 -21.31 -15.45 30.18
C SER A 675 -20.81 -15.04 31.56
N THR A 676 -19.65 -14.39 31.64
CA THR A 676 -19.25 -13.62 32.83
C THR A 676 -18.97 -12.19 32.42
N ALA A 677 -19.88 -11.33 32.85
CA ALA A 677 -19.78 -9.88 32.81
C ALA A 677 -18.76 -9.37 33.85
N GLY A 678 -18.10 -8.26 33.51
CA GLY A 678 -17.85 -7.14 34.41
C GLY A 678 -16.88 -7.32 35.58
N ALA A 679 -15.63 -6.90 35.38
CA ALA A 679 -14.81 -6.20 36.38
C ALA A 679 -13.70 -5.49 35.57
N GLY A 680 -13.49 -4.19 35.63
CA GLY A 680 -13.45 -3.37 36.84
C GLY A 680 -12.00 -2.95 37.02
N GLU A 681 -11.76 -1.67 36.75
CA GLU A 681 -10.51 -0.91 36.77
C GLU A 681 -9.56 -1.20 37.95
N GLY A 682 -8.25 -1.12 37.67
CA GLY A 682 -7.20 -1.17 38.67
C GLY A 682 -5.92 -0.50 38.16
N TRP A 683 -5.94 0.83 38.08
CA TRP A 683 -4.73 1.65 38.09
C TRP A 683 -4.35 1.91 39.56
N ILE A 684 -3.05 1.81 39.89
CA ILE A 684 -2.29 2.54 40.93
C ILE A 684 -1.05 1.69 41.26
N GLY A 685 0.14 2.27 41.09
CA GLY A 685 1.39 1.63 41.50
C GLY A 685 2.65 2.38 41.09
N ALA A 686 2.71 3.68 41.36
CA ALA A 686 3.93 4.46 41.23
C ALA A 686 4.92 4.09 42.35
N SER A 687 5.95 3.31 42.04
CA SER A 687 7.05 2.99 42.96
C SER A 687 8.32 3.79 42.61
N LYS A 688 8.48 4.87 43.38
CA LYS A 688 9.68 5.61 43.82
C LYS A 688 11.04 5.29 43.18
N LEU A 689 11.62 6.35 42.60
CA LEU A 689 13.05 6.58 42.37
C LEU A 689 13.91 6.41 43.66
N PRO A 690 15.12 5.85 43.55
CA PRO A 690 16.22 6.13 44.46
C PRO A 690 17.09 7.27 43.93
N SER A 691 17.23 8.32 44.74
CA SER A 691 18.12 9.46 44.53
C SER A 691 19.55 9.17 45.00
N SER A 692 20.50 9.75 44.26
CA SER A 692 21.78 10.34 44.73
C SER A 692 22.75 9.46 45.54
N ARG A 693 23.89 9.15 44.91
CA ARG A 693 25.19 9.13 45.62
C ARG A 693 26.24 9.84 44.78
N GLU A 694 26.52 11.08 45.19
CA GLU A 694 27.69 11.86 44.81
C GLU A 694 28.97 11.27 45.43
N GLY A 695 30.10 11.49 44.75
CA GLY A 695 31.40 11.56 45.41
C GLY A 695 32.46 10.62 44.85
N LYS A 696 33.35 11.17 44.01
CA LYS A 696 34.74 11.46 44.42
C LYS A 696 35.56 11.92 43.20
N GLN A 697 35.86 13.22 43.19
CA GLN A 697 36.91 13.81 42.38
C GLN A 697 38.27 13.17 42.71
N LYS A 698 38.96 12.63 41.71
CA LYS A 698 40.40 12.37 41.79
C LYS A 698 41.11 13.23 40.74
N LYS A 699 41.84 14.23 41.26
CA LYS A 699 42.71 15.17 40.56
C LYS A 699 44.09 14.54 40.31
N ARG A 700 44.77 15.00 39.25
CA ARG A 700 46.20 14.85 38.90
C ARG A 700 46.52 13.55 38.15
N ARG A 701 47.23 13.55 37.01
CA ARG A 701 48.49 14.26 36.68
C ARG A 701 48.59 14.41 35.15
N ALA A 702 49.05 15.56 34.69
CA ALA A 702 49.47 15.78 33.31
C ALA A 702 50.88 15.20 33.11
N SER A 703 51.05 14.25 32.17
CA SER A 703 52.35 13.82 31.67
C SER A 703 52.43 14.09 30.18
N LYS A 704 53.51 14.76 29.81
CA LYS A 704 53.88 15.21 28.48
C LYS A 704 54.19 14.02 27.55
N GLY A 705 53.82 14.20 26.29
CA GLY A 705 54.67 13.94 25.13
C GLY A 705 55.11 12.51 24.87
N ALA A 706 54.39 11.81 23.98
CA ALA A 706 54.98 10.90 23.03
C ALA A 706 54.11 10.93 21.76
N VAL A 707 54.72 11.33 20.65
CA VAL A 707 54.15 11.24 19.29
C VAL A 707 54.06 9.75 18.95
N PRO A 708 52.87 9.17 18.72
CA PRO A 708 52.79 7.79 18.29
C PRO A 708 53.03 7.73 16.78
N GLU A 709 54.05 6.96 16.40
CA GLU A 709 54.28 6.54 15.03
C GLU A 709 53.02 5.93 14.42
N LYS A 710 52.83 6.20 13.12
CA LYS A 710 51.76 5.65 12.28
C LYS A 710 51.79 4.12 12.33
N ALA A 711 50.94 3.53 13.16
CA ALA A 711 50.59 2.11 13.03
C ALA A 711 49.74 1.93 11.75
N PRO A 712 49.97 0.85 10.99
CA PRO A 712 49.30 0.64 9.71
C PRO A 712 47.79 0.51 9.93
N THR A 713 47.04 1.09 9.00
CA THR A 713 45.58 1.01 8.91
C THR A 713 45.16 -0.46 8.94
N THR A 714 44.84 -0.94 10.14
CA THR A 714 44.03 -2.15 10.29
C THR A 714 42.73 -1.84 9.59
N ALA A 715 42.46 -2.55 8.50
CA ALA A 715 41.15 -2.55 7.87
C ALA A 715 40.14 -2.74 8.99
N LYS A 716 39.35 -1.70 9.30
CA LYS A 716 38.28 -1.81 10.28
C LYS A 716 37.49 -3.05 9.88
N ARG A 717 37.45 -4.05 10.75
CA ARG A 717 36.58 -5.23 10.56
C ARG A 717 35.19 -4.67 10.21
N ALA A 718 34.74 -4.93 8.98
CA ALA A 718 33.44 -4.49 8.51
C ALA A 718 32.40 -5.02 9.50
N THR A 719 31.63 -4.11 10.09
CA THR A 719 30.63 -4.51 11.08
C THR A 719 29.40 -4.89 10.29
N ASN A 720 29.11 -6.19 10.21
CA ASN A 720 27.91 -6.67 9.54
C ASN A 720 26.68 -6.09 10.27
N ILE A 721 25.66 -5.63 9.53
CA ILE A 721 24.41 -5.14 10.13
C ILE A 721 23.81 -6.16 11.12
N TYR A 722 24.06 -7.45 10.91
CA TYR A 722 23.60 -8.52 11.78
C TYR A 722 24.39 -8.62 13.10
N ASP A 723 25.67 -8.23 13.13
CA ASP A 723 26.46 -8.16 14.36
C ASP A 723 25.95 -7.04 15.28
N ILE A 724 25.45 -5.95 14.70
CA ILE A 724 24.83 -4.84 15.44
C ILE A 724 23.54 -5.33 16.11
N LEU A 725 22.75 -6.19 15.46
CA LEU A 725 21.49 -6.70 16.03
C LEU A 725 21.70 -7.56 17.26
N ARG A 726 22.74 -8.41 17.28
CA ARG A 726 23.03 -9.26 18.46
C ARG A 726 23.39 -8.45 19.71
N GLN A 727 23.66 -7.15 19.60
CA GLN A 727 23.97 -6.27 20.73
C GLN A 727 22.77 -5.45 21.23
N VAL A 728 21.62 -5.47 20.53
CA VAL A 728 20.48 -4.59 20.81
C VAL A 728 19.23 -5.35 21.32
N ASP A 729 19.20 -6.68 21.22
CA ASP A 729 18.32 -7.54 22.03
C ASP A 729 18.86 -7.68 23.47
#